data_AF-A0A2M7UDD3-F1
#
_entry.id   AF-A0A2M7UDD3-F1
#
_cell.length_a   1.000
_cell.length_b   1.000
_cell.length_c   1.000
_cell.angle_alpha   90.00
_cell.angle_beta   90.00
_cell.angle_gamma   90.00
#
_symmetry.space_group_name_H-M   'P 1'
#
loop_
_entity.id
_entity.type
_entity.pdbx_description
1 polymer ?
#
loop_
_entity_poly.entity_id
_entity_poly.type
_entity_poly.pdbx_seq_one_letter_code
_entity_poly.pdbx_strand_id
1 'polypeptide(L)'
;MLQQSNSVGVFQLECLSGDTIVSNTTIKGLYKRKDKKTLESVYLDEGAIHKNQIIDVCCAGKKETLILVAENNWYIKATPDHYFLTENGWKQLKDIKEGEKILIKSKAKHLVYNTCQSCRKQISGQKEGKSNFCYKCSATFYRNPSKPKSREKISRARKIFYEKGGTPWNQGLTKETSLILQHTGQKISKALLGRTFDDFYGIKKSKEIKKKLSERFRGENNPMFGRKSPHRKGGYRKDLGHYVRSNWEADFARILNLYKVEYEYESKTFELKNSGGETLHYTPDFYVKNTNTFYEIKGWLHELDQKKMELFQKQYPQYNFVLISATKFAELSIKYKNLVKWECPIIPTKRSFKFLEVKEIKPGKKETTYDIVMKAPGNNFVANGFVVHNSGGMKRCLKQLKPTKFEDIVALVALYRPGPIEFIPEFIARKHGLREIEYLHPKLKPILENTYGVMVYQEQLMRIARDLAGFSLPEADVLRKAVGKKIKKLLDEQKDKMIEGMVTNGLEKKTAVKIWQTIEPFAQYGFNKAHSVCYALIGYQTAYLKSHFPTEFMAALMTSEQNDIERIAFLVDECKQMGIKVLPPSANESDCDFTKAGNMTIRFGLNAVKNVGHNIVSAIVNERKTNGPYQSIADFIERVESKDLNKKSLESLVKCGALDGFGERNQLLAGMEQMLSLARETQRARQSGQVSLFGAETNVAIPSFALPSVAPANKNEMLAWEKELLGLYISEHPLERYRKKLEKLTTSYRQISRNQSGRRIKIGGIINRIKKINTRNGQPMLFVEIEDLTGRFETIVFPKVLEQTAPAWQEDKIVLVSGRLSDRDENLKILCESVKVLE
;
A
#
# COMPACT_ATOMS: atom_id res chain seq x y z
N MET A 1 3.53 16.59 -11.04
CA MET A 1 3.94 15.21 -11.37
C MET A 1 4.46 14.38 -10.18
N LEU A 2 4.36 14.88 -8.94
CA LEU A 2 4.68 14.13 -7.71
C LEU A 2 3.44 13.51 -7.04
N GLN A 3 2.32 13.48 -7.75
CA GLN A 3 0.98 13.27 -7.17
C GLN A 3 0.30 11.96 -7.63
N GLN A 4 0.97 11.04 -8.35
CA GLN A 4 0.29 9.84 -8.92
C GLN A 4 1.03 8.51 -8.77
N SER A 5 1.76 8.32 -7.66
CA SER A 5 1.95 7.01 -6.99
C SER A 5 1.75 5.74 -7.84
N ASN A 6 2.61 5.45 -8.82
CA ASN A 6 2.47 4.26 -9.67
C ASN A 6 3.78 3.49 -9.80
N SER A 7 3.93 2.58 -8.83
CA SER A 7 5.01 1.63 -8.57
C SER A 7 6.11 1.64 -9.61
N VAL A 8 7.31 1.75 -9.10
CA VAL A 8 8.43 1.21 -9.81
C VAL A 8 9.18 0.35 -8.76
N GLY A 9 9.23 -0.98 -8.92
CA GLY A 9 10.48 -1.61 -9.32
C GLY A 9 11.26 -0.68 -10.23
N VAL A 10 12.53 -0.43 -9.98
CA VAL A 10 13.02 0.96 -9.98
C VAL A 10 12.32 1.78 -8.90
N PHE A 11 12.98 2.15 -7.82
CA PHE A 11 12.39 2.96 -6.71
C PHE A 11 11.25 2.33 -5.90
N GLN A 12 11.66 1.37 -5.09
CA GLN A 12 11.03 1.10 -3.80
C GLN A 12 11.98 1.59 -2.71
N LEU A 13 11.57 2.52 -1.84
CA LEU A 13 12.04 2.62 -0.45
C LEU A 13 10.88 3.19 0.39
N GLU A 14 10.51 2.60 1.53
CA GLU A 14 10.98 3.01 2.89
C GLU A 14 10.42 2.08 4.02
N CYS A 15 11.12 1.96 5.19
CA CYS A 15 10.89 0.86 6.17
C CYS A 15 11.05 1.19 7.70
N LEU A 16 10.42 0.38 8.59
CA LEU A 16 10.46 0.45 10.08
C LEU A 16 11.23 -0.71 10.75
N SER A 17 11.93 -0.54 11.88
CA SER A 17 12.65 -1.65 12.55
C SER A 17 11.73 -2.73 13.12
N GLY A 18 12.23 -3.95 13.24
CA GLY A 18 11.45 -5.07 13.77
C GLY A 18 10.92 -4.93 15.19
N ASP A 19 11.61 -4.22 16.07
CA ASP A 19 11.15 -3.95 17.43
C ASP A 19 10.17 -2.77 17.52
N THR A 20 9.94 -2.05 16.42
CA THR A 20 8.92 -1.00 16.34
C THR A 20 7.54 -1.59 16.63
N ILE A 21 6.90 -1.13 17.70
CA ILE A 21 5.53 -1.47 18.10
C ILE A 21 4.52 -0.79 17.21
N VAL A 22 3.66 -1.59 16.61
CA VAL A 22 2.55 -1.14 15.79
C VAL A 22 1.28 -1.76 16.40
N SER A 23 0.34 -0.91 16.79
CA SER A 23 -0.80 -1.31 17.64
C SER A 23 -0.33 -1.91 18.99
N ASN A 24 -0.59 -3.19 19.27
CA ASN A 24 -0.24 -3.86 20.54
C ASN A 24 0.88 -4.91 20.40
N THR A 25 1.68 -4.83 19.34
CA THR A 25 2.73 -5.82 19.01
C THR A 25 3.85 -5.15 18.25
N THR A 26 5.06 -5.71 18.29
CA THR A 26 6.12 -5.29 17.36
C THR A 26 5.72 -5.58 15.92
N ILE A 27 6.23 -4.82 14.95
CA ILE A 27 6.03 -5.03 13.52
C ILE A 27 6.61 -6.37 13.09
N LYS A 28 7.74 -6.78 13.70
CA LYS A 28 8.26 -8.15 13.61
C LYS A 28 7.30 -9.17 14.19
N GLY A 29 6.57 -8.83 15.25
CA GLY A 29 5.52 -9.65 15.82
C GLY A 29 4.25 -9.72 14.97
N LEU A 30 3.91 -8.66 14.23
CA LEU A 30 2.83 -8.65 13.22
C LEU A 30 3.22 -9.51 12.03
N TYR A 31 4.43 -9.29 11.50
CA TYR A 31 5.05 -10.09 10.46
C TYR A 31 5.08 -11.58 10.84
N LYS A 32 5.59 -11.91 12.04
CA LYS A 32 5.72 -13.30 12.50
C LYS A 32 4.41 -14.01 12.77
N ARG A 33 3.38 -13.28 13.24
CA ARG A 33 2.08 -13.89 13.53
C ARG A 33 1.16 -13.91 12.30
N LYS A 34 1.49 -13.15 11.24
CA LYS A 34 0.61 -12.84 10.10
C LYS A 34 -0.80 -12.41 10.53
N ASP A 35 -0.93 -11.85 11.74
CA ASP A 35 -2.20 -11.39 12.30
C ASP A 35 -2.62 -10.11 11.57
N LYS A 36 -3.66 -10.19 10.73
CA LYS A 36 -4.24 -9.02 10.05
C LYS A 36 -5.02 -8.19 11.05
N LYS A 37 -4.36 -7.18 11.62
CA LYS A 37 -4.97 -6.18 12.50
C LYS A 37 -5.32 -4.93 11.72
N THR A 38 -6.20 -4.12 12.29
CA THR A 38 -6.42 -2.75 11.81
C THR A 38 -5.43 -1.80 12.47
N LEU A 39 -4.85 -0.87 11.72
CA LEU A 39 -4.09 0.26 12.23
C LEU A 39 -4.89 1.53 12.15
N GLU A 40 -4.63 2.37 13.15
CA GLU A 40 -5.06 3.74 13.08
C GLU A 40 -4.24 4.45 12.01
N SER A 41 -4.94 4.85 10.96
CA SER A 41 -4.46 5.72 9.92
C SER A 41 -4.96 7.13 10.15
N VAL A 42 -4.08 8.10 9.95
CA VAL A 42 -4.41 9.51 10.14
C VAL A 42 -4.75 10.12 8.79
N TYR A 43 -5.99 10.55 8.67
CA TYR A 43 -6.51 11.22 7.48
C TYR A 43 -6.53 12.70 7.76
N LEU A 44 -5.49 13.38 7.29
CA LEU A 44 -5.27 14.80 7.53
C LEU A 44 -6.36 15.66 6.88
N ASP A 45 -6.84 15.25 5.71
CA ASP A 45 -7.93 15.87 4.96
C ASP A 45 -9.29 15.77 5.66
N GLU A 46 -9.47 14.75 6.51
CA GLU A 46 -10.69 14.52 7.28
C GLU A 46 -10.57 14.95 8.75
N GLY A 47 -9.34 15.16 9.21
CA GLY A 47 -8.99 15.29 10.63
C GLY A 47 -9.55 14.20 11.51
N ALA A 48 -9.56 12.98 10.96
CA ALA A 48 -10.10 11.79 11.58
C ALA A 48 -9.05 10.69 11.60
N ILE A 49 -9.26 9.74 12.49
CA ILE A 49 -8.47 8.52 12.59
C ILE A 49 -9.37 7.38 12.17
N HIS A 50 -8.94 6.65 11.17
CA HIS A 50 -9.65 5.46 10.70
C HIS A 50 -8.87 4.22 11.05
N LYS A 51 -9.58 3.15 11.37
CA LYS A 51 -8.98 1.83 11.53
C LYS A 51 -8.94 1.15 10.17
N ASN A 52 -7.80 1.25 9.49
CA ASN A 52 -7.59 0.58 8.22
C ASN A 52 -6.99 -0.79 8.42
N GLN A 53 -7.47 -1.75 7.65
CA GLN A 53 -6.92 -3.09 7.65
C GLN A 53 -5.49 -3.06 7.08
N ILE A 54 -4.56 -3.67 7.80
CA ILE A 54 -3.26 -4.03 7.24
C ILE A 54 -3.52 -5.11 6.18
N ILE A 55 -3.19 -4.82 4.92
CA ILE A 55 -3.22 -5.81 3.84
C ILE A 55 -2.06 -6.78 4.06
N ASP A 56 -0.87 -6.22 4.28
CA ASP A 56 0.34 -7.00 4.50
C ASP A 56 1.39 -6.24 5.32
N VAL A 57 2.32 -6.99 5.92
CA VAL A 57 3.57 -6.47 6.49
C VAL A 57 4.71 -7.21 5.82
N CYS A 58 5.53 -6.55 5.02
CA CYS A 58 6.63 -7.17 4.27
C CYS A 58 7.95 -6.96 5.02
N CYS A 59 8.86 -7.93 5.01
CA CYS A 59 10.19 -7.75 5.61
C CYS A 59 11.15 -7.16 4.56
N ALA A 60 11.63 -5.93 4.79
CA ALA A 60 12.44 -5.18 3.84
C ALA A 60 13.96 -5.35 4.00
N GLY A 61 14.41 -6.39 4.73
CA GLY A 61 15.81 -6.72 4.91
C GLY A 61 16.50 -5.95 6.05
N LYS A 62 17.82 -6.13 6.22
CA LYS A 62 18.61 -5.45 7.26
C LYS A 62 19.12 -4.10 6.76
N LYS A 63 18.55 -3.02 7.28
CA LYS A 63 18.91 -1.64 6.93
C LYS A 63 19.50 -0.92 8.13
N GLU A 64 20.32 0.09 7.88
CA GLU A 64 20.75 0.99 8.94
C GLU A 64 19.55 1.74 9.48
N THR A 65 19.46 1.83 10.80
CA THR A 65 18.35 2.48 11.47
C THR A 65 18.86 3.69 12.24
N LEU A 66 18.02 4.70 12.37
CA LEU A 66 18.19 5.75 13.35
C LEU A 66 17.18 5.53 14.47
N ILE A 67 17.62 5.76 15.70
CA ILE A 67 16.77 5.74 16.88
C ILE A 67 16.37 7.17 17.16
N LEU A 68 15.17 7.55 16.76
CA LEU A 68 14.58 8.82 17.16
C LEU A 68 13.99 8.65 18.55
N VAL A 69 14.36 9.52 19.49
CA VAL A 69 13.84 9.57 20.84
C VAL A 69 13.15 10.92 21.06
N ALA A 70 11.89 10.93 21.48
CA ALA A 70 11.14 12.11 21.87
C ALA A 70 11.35 12.46 23.36
N GLU A 71 10.99 13.68 23.77
CA GLU A 71 11.18 14.23 25.12
C GLU A 71 10.61 13.36 26.25
N ASN A 72 9.53 12.65 25.99
CA ASN A 72 8.91 11.71 26.92
C ASN A 72 9.56 10.30 26.89
N ASN A 73 10.78 10.20 26.37
CA ASN A 73 11.58 8.99 26.16
C ASN A 73 10.93 7.95 25.23
N TRP A 74 9.94 8.35 24.44
CA TRP A 74 9.43 7.51 23.35
C TRP A 74 10.48 7.37 22.29
N TYR A 75 10.61 6.18 21.71
CA TYR A 75 11.52 6.05 20.58
C TYR A 75 10.91 5.24 19.44
N ILE A 76 11.38 5.54 18.25
CA ILE A 76 11.17 4.73 17.07
C ILE A 76 12.50 4.49 16.41
N LYS A 77 12.72 3.24 15.99
CA LYS A 77 13.86 2.91 15.15
C LYS A 77 13.33 2.73 13.73
N ALA A 78 13.76 3.59 12.81
CA ALA A 78 13.34 3.50 11.42
C ALA A 78 14.53 3.77 10.50
N THR A 79 14.37 3.48 9.22
CA THR A 79 15.41 3.84 8.26
C THR A 79 15.52 5.37 8.15
N PRO A 80 16.72 5.91 7.88
CA PRO A 80 16.94 7.34 7.69
C PRO A 80 15.95 8.00 6.70
N ASP A 81 15.55 7.29 5.64
CA ASP A 81 14.68 7.82 4.59
C ASP A 81 13.19 7.82 4.96
N HIS A 82 12.81 7.27 6.10
CA HIS A 82 11.41 7.08 6.46
C HIS A 82 10.70 8.40 6.81
N TYR A 83 9.55 8.69 6.22
CA TYR A 83 8.81 9.94 6.49
C TYR A 83 8.04 9.93 7.82
N PHE A 84 8.11 11.07 8.53
CA PHE A 84 7.34 11.40 9.73
C PHE A 84 6.59 12.71 9.55
N LEU A 85 5.42 12.83 10.18
CA LEU A 85 4.65 14.07 10.17
C LEU A 85 5.12 15.02 11.28
N THR A 86 5.62 16.18 10.88
CA THR A 86 6.04 17.31 11.76
C THR A 86 4.96 18.40 11.80
N GLU A 87 5.09 19.40 12.67
CA GLU A 87 4.23 20.60 12.67
C GLU A 87 4.24 21.33 11.31
N ASN A 88 5.33 21.19 10.56
CA ASN A 88 5.54 21.85 9.28
C ASN A 88 5.30 20.93 8.07
N GLY A 89 4.77 19.72 8.28
CA GLY A 89 4.48 18.75 7.22
C GLY A 89 5.36 17.48 7.26
N TRP A 90 5.32 16.68 6.21
CA TRP A 90 6.04 15.40 6.13
C TRP A 90 7.55 15.59 5.90
N LYS A 91 8.38 14.89 6.69
CA LYS A 91 9.83 15.01 6.67
C LYS A 91 10.51 13.65 6.89
N GLN A 92 11.60 13.35 6.18
CA GLN A 92 12.33 12.08 6.39
C GLN A 92 13.07 12.11 7.73
N LEU A 93 13.22 10.95 8.38
CA LEU A 93 13.84 10.83 9.70
C LEU A 93 15.24 11.44 9.78
N LYS A 94 16.06 11.24 8.75
CA LYS A 94 17.41 11.82 8.65
C LYS A 94 17.43 13.34 8.64
N ASP A 95 16.32 13.96 8.23
CA ASP A 95 16.21 15.42 8.13
C ASP A 95 15.59 16.04 9.39
N ILE A 96 14.98 15.24 10.28
CA ILE A 96 14.42 15.69 11.56
C ILE A 96 15.56 16.01 12.53
N LYS A 97 15.41 17.09 13.29
CA LYS A 97 16.42 17.56 14.26
C LYS A 97 15.89 17.49 15.69
N GLU A 98 16.80 17.47 16.65
CA GLU A 98 16.47 17.66 18.07
C GLU A 98 15.77 19.00 18.27
N GLY A 99 14.72 19.01 19.10
CA GLY A 99 13.81 20.13 19.29
C GLY A 99 12.68 20.25 18.26
N GLU A 100 12.75 19.56 17.11
CA GLU A 100 11.61 19.56 16.17
C GLU A 100 10.44 18.75 16.72
N LYS A 101 9.23 19.21 16.41
CA LYS A 101 7.99 18.63 16.89
C LYS A 101 7.41 17.64 15.90
N ILE A 102 7.28 16.40 16.33
CA ILE A 102 6.71 15.30 15.54
C ILE A 102 5.39 14.81 16.12
N LEU A 103 4.46 14.46 15.24
CA LEU A 103 3.12 14.07 15.66
C LEU A 103 3.15 12.66 16.23
N ILE A 104 2.80 12.54 17.51
CA ILE A 104 2.76 11.28 18.25
C ILE A 104 1.38 11.05 18.88
N LYS A 105 0.98 9.79 18.98
CA LYS A 105 -0.24 9.36 19.65
C LYS A 105 -0.11 9.60 21.16
N SER A 106 -0.97 10.47 21.70
CA SER A 106 -0.92 10.96 23.09
C SER A 106 -1.02 9.87 24.16
N LYS A 107 -1.60 8.70 23.85
CA LYS A 107 -1.82 7.57 24.79
C LYS A 107 -0.95 6.33 24.51
N ALA A 108 0.10 6.45 23.71
CA ALA A 108 0.95 5.31 23.44
C ALA A 108 1.64 4.85 24.77
N LYS A 109 1.98 3.54 24.95
CA LYS A 109 2.61 2.96 26.19
C LYS A 109 4.15 3.04 26.21
N HIS A 110 4.76 3.55 27.30
CA HIS A 110 6.21 3.83 27.40
C HIS A 110 7.12 2.68 26.93
N LEU A 111 8.16 3.00 26.15
CA LEU A 111 9.22 2.08 25.72
C LEU A 111 10.57 2.69 26.11
N VAL A 112 11.27 2.09 27.07
CA VAL A 112 12.58 2.59 27.57
C VAL A 112 13.75 1.85 26.88
N TYR A 113 14.84 2.56 26.59
CA TYR A 113 16.05 2.05 25.94
C TYR A 113 17.11 1.58 26.97
N ASN A 114 17.39 0.27 27.09
CA ASN A 114 18.47 -0.29 27.96
C ASN A 114 19.33 -1.38 27.25
N THR A 115 20.66 -1.36 27.41
CA THR A 115 21.63 -2.33 26.82
C THR A 115 22.51 -3.04 27.86
N CYS A 116 22.75 -4.35 27.70
CA CYS A 116 23.56 -5.22 28.56
C CYS A 116 25.05 -4.83 28.60
N GLN A 117 25.67 -4.71 29.77
CA GLN A 117 27.08 -4.32 29.90
C GLN A 117 28.08 -5.38 29.40
N SER A 118 27.82 -6.68 29.63
CA SER A 118 28.77 -7.74 29.25
C SER A 118 28.82 -8.00 27.74
N CYS A 119 27.66 -8.20 27.10
CA CYS A 119 27.61 -8.57 25.67
C CYS A 119 27.05 -7.48 24.77
N ARG A 120 26.74 -6.29 25.31
CA ARG A 120 26.21 -5.11 24.59
C ARG A 120 24.93 -5.34 23.78
N LYS A 121 24.14 -6.36 24.13
CA LYS A 121 22.80 -6.66 23.57
C LYS A 121 21.67 -5.95 24.32
N GLN A 122 20.63 -5.51 23.61
CA GLN A 122 19.46 -4.82 24.19
C GLN A 122 18.72 -5.72 25.19
N ILE A 123 18.35 -5.18 26.35
CA ILE A 123 17.63 -5.91 27.38
C ILE A 123 16.14 -5.88 27.02
N SER A 124 15.66 -6.90 26.33
CA SER A 124 14.24 -7.05 25.99
C SER A 124 13.52 -7.90 27.03
N GLY A 125 12.48 -7.34 27.66
CA GLY A 125 11.47 -8.12 28.40
C GLY A 125 11.73 -8.39 29.90
N GLN A 126 12.77 -7.84 30.51
CA GLN A 126 12.79 -7.70 31.97
C GLN A 126 11.95 -6.49 32.38
N LYS A 127 11.17 -6.61 33.47
CA LYS A 127 10.53 -5.44 34.08
C LYS A 127 11.61 -4.38 34.31
N GLU A 128 11.30 -3.17 33.89
CA GLU A 128 12.18 -2.01 33.84
C GLU A 128 13.09 -1.89 35.08
N GLY A 129 14.39 -1.63 34.85
CA GLY A 129 15.31 -1.11 35.88
C GLY A 129 16.03 -2.09 36.81
N LYS A 130 15.92 -3.43 36.66
CA LYS A 130 16.53 -4.38 37.65
C LYS A 130 17.79 -5.13 37.21
N SER A 131 18.27 -5.01 35.97
CA SER A 131 19.48 -5.72 35.56
C SER A 131 20.27 -4.96 34.51
N ASN A 132 21.60 -4.96 34.67
CA ASN A 132 22.56 -4.45 33.69
C ASN A 132 23.00 -5.55 32.69
N PHE A 133 22.44 -6.76 32.74
CA PHE A 133 22.85 -7.90 31.92
C PHE A 133 21.66 -8.56 31.19
N CYS A 134 21.87 -9.05 29.96
CA CYS A 134 20.83 -9.75 29.18
C CYS A 134 20.59 -11.17 29.71
N TYR A 135 19.39 -11.72 29.50
CA TYR A 135 18.98 -13.05 29.97
C TYR A 135 20.01 -14.16 29.73
N LYS A 136 20.71 -14.14 28.57
CA LYS A 136 21.75 -15.13 28.22
C LYS A 136 23.03 -14.99 29.03
N CYS A 137 23.45 -13.75 29.35
CA CYS A 137 24.60 -13.47 30.23
C CYS A 137 24.25 -13.65 31.71
N SER A 138 22.99 -13.36 32.07
CA SER A 138 22.45 -13.63 33.41
C SER A 138 22.30 -15.13 33.69
N ALA A 139 22.05 -15.96 32.66
CA ALA A 139 21.85 -17.41 32.76
C ALA A 139 23.12 -18.19 33.16
N THR A 140 24.32 -17.63 32.97
CA THR A 140 25.59 -18.19 33.50
C THR A 140 25.70 -18.06 35.03
N PHE A 141 24.89 -17.19 35.65
CA PHE A 141 24.97 -16.88 37.09
C PHE A 141 23.80 -17.42 37.92
N TYR A 142 22.69 -17.87 37.32
CA TYR A 142 21.54 -18.36 38.07
C TYR A 142 20.84 -19.56 37.41
N ARG A 143 20.96 -20.73 38.06
CA ARG A 143 20.13 -21.91 37.82
C ARG A 143 18.65 -21.60 38.18
N ASN A 144 17.83 -21.31 37.17
CA ASN A 144 16.37 -21.54 37.00
C ASN A 144 15.39 -21.08 38.13
N PRO A 145 14.21 -20.48 37.81
CA PRO A 145 13.08 -21.31 37.35
C PRO A 145 12.06 -20.63 36.41
N SER A 146 11.48 -21.42 35.50
CA SER A 146 10.02 -21.42 35.27
C SER A 146 9.56 -22.76 34.69
N LYS A 147 9.37 -23.75 35.58
CA LYS A 147 8.97 -25.13 35.24
C LYS A 147 7.47 -25.41 35.51
N PRO A 148 6.91 -26.47 34.88
CA PRO A 148 5.46 -26.75 34.77
C PRO A 148 4.71 -27.15 36.06
N LYS A 149 5.41 -27.65 37.09
CA LYS A 149 4.79 -28.06 38.38
C LYS A 149 3.99 -26.93 39.07
N SER A 150 4.31 -25.67 38.79
CA SER A 150 3.56 -24.51 39.31
C SER A 150 2.22 -24.27 38.62
N ARG A 151 2.05 -24.74 37.37
CA ARG A 151 0.76 -24.66 36.65
C ARG A 151 -0.24 -25.68 37.18
N GLU A 152 0.23 -26.88 37.54
CA GLU A 152 -0.61 -27.93 38.14
C GLU A 152 -1.14 -27.56 39.53
N LYS A 153 -0.32 -26.91 40.38
CA LYS A 153 -0.77 -26.45 41.71
C LYS A 153 -1.95 -25.46 41.63
N ILE A 154 -1.97 -24.59 40.62
CA ILE A 154 -3.01 -23.56 40.45
C ILE A 154 -4.33 -24.15 39.94
N SER A 155 -4.26 -25.18 39.09
CA SER A 155 -5.45 -25.92 38.66
C SER A 155 -6.07 -26.72 39.80
N ARG A 156 -5.23 -27.33 40.65
CA ARG A 156 -5.67 -28.11 41.82
C ARG A 156 -6.34 -27.21 42.88
N ALA A 157 -5.81 -26.01 43.11
CA ALA A 157 -6.38 -25.03 44.04
C ALA A 157 -7.77 -24.53 43.62
N ARG A 158 -8.04 -24.38 42.32
CA ARG A 158 -9.36 -23.97 41.80
C ARG A 158 -10.43 -25.06 41.95
N LYS A 159 -10.07 -26.33 41.79
CA LYS A 159 -10.99 -27.44 42.04
C LYS A 159 -11.39 -27.53 43.52
N ILE A 160 -10.41 -27.40 44.42
CA ILE A 160 -10.63 -27.39 45.86
C ILE A 160 -11.52 -26.21 46.31
N PHE A 161 -11.44 -25.05 45.64
CA PHE A 161 -12.28 -23.89 45.95
C PHE A 161 -13.77 -24.14 45.67
N TYR A 162 -14.11 -24.86 44.60
CA TYR A 162 -15.50 -25.21 44.29
C TYR A 162 -15.98 -26.45 45.05
N GLU A 163 -15.09 -27.41 45.31
CA GLU A 163 -15.40 -28.65 46.07
C GLU A 163 -15.57 -28.40 47.59
N LYS A 164 -15.04 -27.29 48.14
CA LYS A 164 -15.26 -26.85 49.54
C LYS A 164 -16.44 -25.89 49.73
N GLY A 165 -17.34 -25.78 48.74
CA GLY A 165 -18.59 -25.00 48.85
C GLY A 165 -18.47 -23.51 48.48
N GLY A 166 -17.45 -23.08 47.74
CA GLY A 166 -17.35 -21.70 47.24
C GLY A 166 -18.26 -21.45 46.03
N THR A 167 -19.14 -20.45 46.10
CA THR A 167 -20.08 -20.09 45.02
C THR A 167 -19.59 -18.94 44.13
N PRO A 168 -19.86 -18.97 42.80
CA PRO A 168 -19.52 -17.89 41.86
C PRO A 168 -20.40 -16.64 42.06
N TRP A 169 -19.84 -15.47 41.75
CA TRP A 169 -20.44 -14.14 41.99
C TRP A 169 -21.81 -13.84 41.33
N ASN A 170 -22.37 -14.77 40.58
CA ASN A 170 -23.59 -14.61 39.80
C ASN A 170 -24.63 -15.73 40.02
N GLN A 171 -24.51 -16.52 41.09
CA GLN A 171 -25.54 -17.46 41.54
C GLN A 171 -26.60 -16.71 42.39
N GLY A 172 -27.87 -16.71 41.98
CA GLY A 172 -29.00 -16.18 42.78
C GLY A 172 -29.80 -15.00 42.20
N LEU A 173 -29.60 -14.60 40.93
CA LEU A 173 -30.40 -13.54 40.31
C LEU A 173 -31.57 -14.13 39.49
N THR A 174 -32.79 -14.02 40.01
CA THR A 174 -34.04 -14.35 39.31
C THR A 174 -34.82 -13.08 38.96
N LYS A 175 -35.88 -13.23 38.14
CA LYS A 175 -36.74 -12.13 37.67
C LYS A 175 -37.46 -11.39 38.82
N GLU A 176 -37.51 -11.96 40.02
CA GLU A 176 -38.04 -11.31 41.22
C GLU A 176 -36.99 -10.52 42.02
N THR A 177 -35.68 -10.73 41.82
CA THR A 177 -34.62 -10.08 42.61
C THR A 177 -33.86 -8.97 41.87
N SER A 178 -34.27 -8.61 40.64
CA SER A 178 -33.68 -7.50 39.87
C SER A 178 -34.72 -6.52 39.33
N LEU A 179 -34.83 -5.36 40.00
CA LEU A 179 -35.65 -4.20 39.60
C LEU A 179 -35.30 -3.64 38.20
N ILE A 180 -34.10 -3.92 37.70
CA ILE A 180 -33.63 -3.45 36.40
C ILE A 180 -34.35 -4.16 35.24
N LEU A 181 -34.86 -5.38 35.45
CA LEU A 181 -35.49 -6.20 34.40
C LEU A 181 -37.03 -6.09 34.35
N GLN A 182 -37.70 -5.53 35.35
CA GLN A 182 -39.16 -5.27 35.29
C GLN A 182 -39.51 -3.99 34.50
N HIS A 183 -38.62 -2.99 34.49
CA HIS A 183 -38.94 -1.66 33.95
C HIS A 183 -38.86 -1.54 32.41
N THR A 184 -38.29 -2.52 31.71
CA THR A 184 -38.07 -2.43 30.26
C THR A 184 -39.27 -2.92 29.43
N GLY A 185 -40.16 -3.74 30.01
CA GLY A 185 -41.32 -4.33 29.31
C GLY A 185 -42.56 -3.43 29.19
N GLN A 186 -42.72 -2.42 30.04
CA GLN A 186 -43.95 -1.61 30.10
C GLN A 186 -43.99 -0.42 29.12
N LYS A 187 -42.90 -0.09 28.42
CA LYS A 187 -42.85 1.08 27.52
C LYS A 187 -43.29 0.80 26.08
N ILE A 188 -43.62 -0.44 25.73
CA ILE A 188 -44.21 -0.79 24.43
C ILE A 188 -45.75 -0.66 24.44
N SER A 189 -46.42 -0.61 25.60
CA SER A 189 -47.88 -0.89 25.63
C SER A 189 -48.84 0.29 25.80
N LYS A 190 -48.42 1.56 25.80
CA LYS A 190 -49.37 2.70 25.82
C LYS A 190 -48.91 3.88 24.95
N ALA A 191 -48.58 3.58 23.69
CA ALA A 191 -48.66 4.55 22.60
C ALA A 191 -50.14 4.87 22.30
N LEU A 192 -50.45 6.09 21.86
CA LEU A 192 -51.79 6.56 21.43
C LEU A 192 -52.84 6.71 22.56
N LEU A 193 -52.97 7.92 23.13
CA LEU A 193 -54.24 8.59 23.48
C LEU A 193 -53.91 9.99 24.06
N GLY A 194 -54.51 11.02 23.47
CA GLY A 194 -54.22 12.43 23.76
C GLY A 194 -54.65 12.89 25.16
N ARG A 195 -53.71 13.44 25.91
CA ARG A 195 -53.90 14.40 27.02
C ARG A 195 -52.70 15.35 27.07
N THR A 196 -52.91 16.60 27.51
CA THR A 196 -51.88 17.63 27.44
C THR A 196 -50.91 17.55 28.63
N PHE A 197 -49.74 18.17 28.46
CA PHE A 197 -48.64 18.12 29.44
C PHE A 197 -48.98 18.79 30.78
N ASP A 198 -49.95 19.71 30.80
CA ASP A 198 -50.40 20.36 32.03
C ASP A 198 -51.36 19.46 32.83
N ASP A 199 -52.05 18.53 32.16
CA ASP A 199 -52.95 17.54 32.77
C ASP A 199 -52.18 16.47 33.58
N PHE A 200 -50.92 16.22 33.24
CA PHE A 200 -50.09 15.19 33.89
C PHE A 200 -49.37 15.66 35.16
N TYR A 201 -48.99 16.93 35.23
CA TYR A 201 -48.08 17.42 36.28
C TYR A 201 -48.62 18.63 37.06
N GLY A 202 -49.77 19.17 36.66
CA GLY A 202 -50.33 20.40 37.21
C GLY A 202 -49.55 21.64 36.76
N ILE A 203 -50.26 22.76 36.62
CA ILE A 203 -49.78 23.98 35.96
C ILE A 203 -48.44 24.49 36.54
N LYS A 204 -48.25 24.41 37.86
CA LYS A 204 -47.01 24.87 38.52
C LYS A 204 -45.80 23.99 38.18
N LYS A 205 -45.95 22.66 38.27
CA LYS A 205 -44.84 21.72 38.02
C LYS A 205 -44.53 21.60 36.53
N SER A 206 -45.55 21.71 35.68
CA SER A 206 -45.35 21.81 34.23
C SER A 206 -44.69 23.11 33.81
N LYS A 207 -44.97 24.27 34.45
CA LYS A 207 -44.21 25.51 34.20
C LYS A 207 -42.74 25.39 34.62
N GLU A 208 -42.46 24.73 35.73
CA GLU A 208 -41.09 24.49 36.20
C GLU A 208 -40.32 23.52 35.29
N ILE A 209 -40.98 22.46 34.81
CA ILE A 209 -40.42 21.49 33.85
C ILE A 209 -40.25 22.11 32.47
N LYS A 210 -41.20 22.93 31.99
CA LYS A 210 -41.09 23.68 30.73
C LYS A 210 -39.96 24.71 30.80
N LYS A 211 -39.72 25.33 31.96
CA LYS A 211 -38.56 26.22 32.20
C LYS A 211 -37.24 25.45 32.17
N LYS A 212 -37.15 24.29 32.83
CA LYS A 212 -35.97 23.40 32.76
C LYS A 212 -35.75 22.80 31.36
N LEU A 213 -36.80 22.51 30.60
CA LEU A 213 -36.73 22.08 29.19
C LEU A 213 -36.23 23.23 28.31
N SER A 214 -36.75 24.44 28.48
CA SER A 214 -36.28 25.65 27.78
C SER A 214 -34.81 25.95 28.09
N GLU A 215 -34.37 25.75 29.34
CA GLU A 215 -32.96 25.82 29.74
C GLU A 215 -32.12 24.65 29.17
N ARG A 216 -32.71 23.46 28.99
CA ARG A 216 -32.10 22.32 28.28
C ARG A 216 -31.99 22.51 26.77
N PHE A 217 -32.81 23.40 26.19
CA PHE A 217 -32.86 23.73 24.77
C PHE A 217 -32.12 25.05 24.42
N ARG A 218 -31.40 25.64 25.39
CA ARG A 218 -30.30 26.57 25.11
C ARG A 218 -28.97 25.85 25.32
N GLY A 219 -28.17 25.77 24.26
CA GLY A 219 -26.85 25.14 24.28
C GLY A 219 -26.78 23.81 23.53
N GLU A 220 -25.61 23.18 23.59
CA GLU A 220 -24.97 22.27 22.62
C GLU A 220 -25.74 21.00 22.17
N ASN A 221 -26.98 20.78 22.59
CA ASN A 221 -27.71 19.53 22.36
C ASN A 221 -29.04 19.67 21.59
N ASN A 222 -29.26 20.72 20.78
CA ASN A 222 -30.44 20.77 19.91
C ASN A 222 -30.30 19.76 18.73
N PRO A 223 -31.14 18.70 18.66
CA PRO A 223 -31.10 17.66 17.65
C PRO A 223 -31.90 17.98 16.38
N MET A 224 -32.30 19.23 16.14
CA MET A 224 -33.14 19.60 15.00
C MET A 224 -32.36 19.89 13.69
N PHE A 225 -32.19 19.04 12.68
CA PHE A 225 -32.63 17.66 12.42
C PHE A 225 -31.85 17.10 11.19
N GLY A 226 -31.22 15.93 11.14
CA GLY A 226 -31.26 14.83 12.11
C GLY A 226 -30.94 13.44 11.51
N ARG A 227 -29.74 13.24 10.95
CA ARG A 227 -28.87 12.08 11.22
C ARG A 227 -27.47 12.63 11.41
N LYS A 228 -26.60 12.00 12.23
CA LYS A 228 -25.17 12.31 12.15
C LYS A 228 -24.70 11.89 10.77
N SER A 229 -24.48 12.86 9.88
CA SER A 229 -23.86 12.63 8.59
C SER A 229 -22.52 11.90 8.82
N PRO A 230 -22.21 10.84 8.07
CA PRO A 230 -20.90 10.19 8.13
C PRO A 230 -19.77 11.10 7.63
N HIS A 231 -20.08 12.29 7.09
CA HIS A 231 -19.11 13.26 6.57
C HIS A 231 -19.26 14.65 7.22
N ARG A 232 -18.19 15.03 7.97
CA ARG A 232 -17.69 16.40 8.26
C ARG A 232 -18.55 17.34 9.14
N LYS A 233 -17.88 18.21 9.90
CA LYS A 233 -18.46 19.19 10.85
C LYS A 233 -19.05 20.43 10.13
N GLY A 234 -20.29 20.39 9.66
CA GLY A 234 -21.04 21.60 9.28
C GLY A 234 -21.37 22.48 10.50
N GLY A 235 -21.53 23.80 10.32
CA GLY A 235 -21.86 24.73 11.41
C GLY A 235 -21.85 26.22 11.03
N TYR A 236 -22.45 27.07 11.86
CA TYR A 236 -22.37 28.53 11.71
C TYR A 236 -20.96 29.05 12.01
N ARG A 237 -20.41 29.88 11.12
CA ARG A 237 -19.09 30.49 11.30
C ARG A 237 -19.25 31.99 11.53
N LYS A 238 -18.83 32.46 12.70
CA LYS A 238 -18.96 33.89 13.08
C LYS A 238 -18.24 34.82 12.13
N ASP A 239 -17.10 34.39 11.60
CA ASP A 239 -16.28 35.13 10.62
C ASP A 239 -16.89 35.18 9.21
N LEU A 240 -17.78 34.23 8.88
CA LEU A 240 -18.51 34.23 7.60
C LEU A 240 -19.92 34.84 7.71
N GLY A 241 -20.50 34.88 8.92
CA GLY A 241 -21.84 35.40 9.15
C GLY A 241 -22.97 34.48 8.67
N HIS A 242 -22.66 33.25 8.23
CA HIS A 242 -23.65 32.26 7.81
C HIS A 242 -23.21 30.81 8.12
N TYR A 243 -24.13 29.88 7.88
CA TYR A 243 -23.90 28.43 8.02
C TYR A 243 -23.24 27.86 6.76
N VAL A 244 -22.35 26.88 6.94
CA VAL A 244 -21.77 26.05 5.86
C VAL A 244 -21.79 24.57 6.24
N ARG A 245 -21.98 23.68 5.27
CA ARG A 245 -22.11 22.22 5.48
C ARG A 245 -20.77 21.53 5.69
N SER A 246 -19.66 22.11 5.24
CA SER A 246 -18.32 21.55 5.45
C SER A 246 -17.23 22.59 5.75
N ASN A 247 -16.13 22.13 6.36
CA ASN A 247 -14.95 22.98 6.60
C ASN A 247 -14.27 23.40 5.29
N TRP A 248 -14.42 22.61 4.22
CA TRP A 248 -13.87 22.97 2.91
C TRP A 248 -14.63 24.14 2.29
N GLU A 249 -15.96 24.13 2.42
CA GLU A 249 -16.80 25.27 2.07
C GLU A 249 -16.47 26.49 2.93
N ALA A 250 -16.23 26.30 4.24
CA ALA A 250 -15.81 27.39 5.13
C ALA A 250 -14.50 28.05 4.66
N ASP A 251 -13.48 27.24 4.37
CA ASP A 251 -12.16 27.73 3.93
C ASP A 251 -12.24 28.39 2.55
N PHE A 252 -13.07 27.86 1.65
CA PHE A 252 -13.30 28.49 0.34
C PHE A 252 -14.04 29.83 0.46
N ALA A 253 -15.07 29.90 1.31
CA ALA A 253 -15.80 31.14 1.61
C ALA A 253 -14.86 32.22 2.17
N ARG A 254 -13.89 31.85 3.03
CA ARG A 254 -12.85 32.77 3.51
C ARG A 254 -11.97 33.31 2.40
N ILE A 255 -11.65 32.48 1.40
CA ILE A 255 -10.90 32.93 0.22
C ILE A 255 -11.75 33.92 -0.58
N LEU A 256 -13.05 33.67 -0.77
CA LEU A 256 -13.95 34.62 -1.44
C LEU A 256 -14.04 35.96 -0.68
N ASN A 257 -14.17 35.92 0.64
CA ASN A 257 -14.17 37.12 1.50
C ASN A 257 -12.82 37.87 1.48
N LEU A 258 -11.69 37.16 1.43
CA LEU A 258 -10.36 37.78 1.29
C LEU A 258 -10.29 38.66 0.03
N TYR A 259 -10.93 38.23 -1.05
CA TYR A 259 -11.01 38.96 -2.31
C TYR A 259 -12.23 39.89 -2.42
N LYS A 260 -13.03 40.04 -1.34
CA LYS A 260 -14.27 40.82 -1.30
C LYS A 260 -15.26 40.44 -2.41
N VAL A 261 -15.33 39.16 -2.76
CA VAL A 261 -16.28 38.64 -3.74
C VAL A 261 -17.61 38.39 -3.05
N GLU A 262 -18.67 39.08 -3.47
CA GLU A 262 -20.03 38.83 -2.99
C GLU A 262 -20.53 37.46 -3.49
N TYR A 263 -20.98 36.62 -2.56
CA TYR A 263 -21.52 35.30 -2.87
C TYR A 263 -22.78 35.00 -2.05
N GLU A 264 -23.60 34.09 -2.55
CA GLU A 264 -24.73 33.49 -1.83
C GLU A 264 -24.46 32.00 -1.62
N TYR A 265 -24.66 31.50 -0.40
CA TYR A 265 -24.43 30.10 -0.05
C TYR A 265 -25.74 29.30 -0.17
N GLU A 266 -25.73 28.18 -0.90
CA GLU A 266 -26.90 27.34 -1.21
C GLU A 266 -28.14 28.15 -1.63
N SER A 267 -27.93 29.16 -2.49
CA SER A 267 -28.96 30.16 -2.81
C SER A 267 -30.19 29.59 -3.50
N LYS A 268 -30.02 28.50 -4.26
CA LYS A 268 -31.08 27.92 -5.07
C LYS A 268 -30.94 26.41 -5.22
N THR A 269 -32.04 25.71 -4.99
CA THR A 269 -32.20 24.29 -5.31
C THR A 269 -32.85 24.16 -6.68
N PHE A 270 -32.25 23.33 -7.52
CA PHE A 270 -32.69 23.07 -8.88
C PHE A 270 -33.32 21.69 -8.99
N GLU A 271 -34.42 21.61 -9.73
CA GLU A 271 -35.08 20.35 -10.06
C GLU A 271 -34.48 19.81 -11.35
N LEU A 272 -33.84 18.64 -11.25
CA LEU A 272 -33.18 17.96 -12.35
C LEU A 272 -34.02 16.76 -12.76
N LYS A 273 -34.49 16.74 -14.01
CA LYS A 273 -35.20 15.56 -14.53
C LYS A 273 -34.21 14.58 -15.15
N ASN A 274 -34.14 13.37 -14.62
CA ASN A 274 -33.33 12.32 -15.23
C ASN A 274 -34.08 11.71 -16.44
N SER A 275 -33.37 10.99 -17.32
CA SER A 275 -33.94 10.41 -18.56
C SER A 275 -35.06 9.38 -18.33
N GLY A 276 -35.19 8.84 -17.12
CA GLY A 276 -36.27 7.93 -16.70
C GLY A 276 -37.49 8.61 -16.07
N GLY A 277 -37.59 9.95 -16.06
CA GLY A 277 -38.72 10.69 -15.50
C GLY A 277 -38.65 10.99 -14.00
N GLU A 278 -37.64 10.46 -13.29
CA GLU A 278 -37.38 10.77 -11.88
C GLU A 278 -36.87 12.20 -11.69
N THR A 279 -37.49 12.94 -10.77
CA THR A 279 -37.04 14.28 -10.35
C THR A 279 -35.99 14.16 -9.25
N LEU A 280 -34.80 14.70 -9.50
CA LEU A 280 -33.70 14.83 -8.55
C LEU A 280 -33.56 16.29 -8.14
N HIS A 281 -33.17 16.55 -6.90
CA HIS A 281 -32.86 17.90 -6.44
C HIS A 281 -31.35 18.09 -6.30
N TYR A 282 -30.85 19.24 -6.76
CA TYR A 282 -29.45 19.62 -6.67
C TYR A 282 -29.29 21.08 -6.24
N THR A 283 -28.45 21.32 -5.25
CA THR A 283 -28.21 22.62 -4.64
C THR A 283 -26.70 22.85 -4.61
N PRO A 284 -26.16 23.63 -5.57
CA PRO A 284 -24.74 23.95 -5.57
C PRO A 284 -24.32 24.75 -4.34
N ASP A 285 -23.06 24.61 -3.91
CA ASP A 285 -22.61 25.17 -2.63
C ASP A 285 -22.56 26.72 -2.60
N PHE A 286 -22.01 27.38 -3.64
CA PHE A 286 -21.87 28.84 -3.69
C PHE A 286 -22.33 29.41 -5.03
N TYR A 287 -22.94 30.59 -5.01
CA TYR A 287 -23.31 31.37 -6.19
C TYR A 287 -22.68 32.76 -6.14
N VAL A 288 -21.94 33.13 -7.19
CA VAL A 288 -21.32 34.45 -7.32
C VAL A 288 -22.05 35.23 -8.40
N LYS A 289 -22.84 36.24 -7.99
CA LYS A 289 -23.74 37.02 -8.87
C LYS A 289 -23.00 37.69 -10.03
N ASN A 290 -21.89 38.36 -9.74
CA ASN A 290 -21.15 39.16 -10.72
C ASN A 290 -20.64 38.35 -11.92
N THR A 291 -20.41 37.05 -11.73
CA THR A 291 -19.91 36.15 -12.78
C THR A 291 -20.96 35.12 -13.19
N ASN A 292 -22.18 35.21 -12.65
CA ASN A 292 -23.26 34.25 -12.84
C ASN A 292 -22.78 32.78 -12.69
N THR A 293 -21.92 32.53 -11.69
CA THR A 293 -21.18 31.27 -11.52
C THR A 293 -21.54 30.56 -10.23
N PHE A 294 -21.90 29.28 -10.34
CA PHE A 294 -21.99 28.36 -9.21
C PHE A 294 -20.66 27.63 -8.98
N TYR A 295 -20.20 27.58 -7.73
CA TYR A 295 -19.05 26.79 -7.31
C TYR A 295 -19.52 25.62 -6.44
N GLU A 296 -19.04 24.42 -6.75
CA GLU A 296 -19.25 23.21 -5.97
C GLU A 296 -17.92 22.75 -5.36
N ILE A 297 -17.91 22.40 -4.07
CA ILE A 297 -16.69 21.98 -3.37
C ILE A 297 -16.81 20.52 -2.97
N LYS A 298 -15.94 19.66 -3.53
CA LYS A 298 -15.94 18.22 -3.25
C LYS A 298 -14.54 17.66 -3.02
N GLY A 299 -14.35 17.05 -1.86
CA GLY A 299 -13.15 16.25 -1.54
C GLY A 299 -13.23 14.80 -2.03
N TRP A 300 -14.45 14.25 -2.12
CA TRP A 300 -14.74 12.92 -2.66
C TRP A 300 -15.91 13.05 -3.64
N LEU A 301 -15.80 12.39 -4.79
CA LEU A 301 -16.82 12.43 -5.84
C LEU A 301 -17.51 11.07 -5.93
N HIS A 302 -18.77 10.98 -5.51
CA HIS A 302 -19.59 9.78 -5.75
C HIS A 302 -20.25 9.85 -7.12
N GLU A 303 -20.58 8.68 -7.70
CA GLU A 303 -21.19 8.60 -9.03
C GLU A 303 -22.51 9.38 -9.14
N LEU A 304 -23.31 9.43 -8.06
CA LEU A 304 -24.56 10.19 -8.01
C LEU A 304 -24.34 11.71 -7.99
N ASP A 305 -23.29 12.20 -7.32
CA ASP A 305 -22.94 13.62 -7.29
C ASP A 305 -22.49 14.09 -8.68
N GLN A 306 -21.67 13.27 -9.34
CA GLN A 306 -21.25 13.52 -10.73
C GLN A 306 -22.45 13.62 -11.68
N LYS A 307 -23.41 12.69 -11.55
CA LYS A 307 -24.62 12.69 -12.36
C LYS A 307 -25.50 13.93 -12.14
N LYS A 308 -25.65 14.39 -10.89
CA LYS A 308 -26.41 15.62 -10.58
C LYS A 308 -25.75 16.87 -11.15
N MET A 309 -24.43 16.99 -11.03
CA MET A 309 -23.68 18.12 -11.61
C MET A 309 -23.79 18.16 -13.14
N GLU A 310 -23.65 17.00 -13.81
CA GLU A 310 -23.79 16.89 -15.26
C GLU A 310 -25.22 17.24 -15.73
N LEU A 311 -26.25 16.76 -15.02
CA LEU A 311 -27.65 17.12 -15.30
C LEU A 311 -27.93 18.60 -15.06
N PHE A 312 -27.34 19.20 -14.03
CA PHE A 312 -27.46 20.63 -13.73
C PHE A 312 -26.87 21.50 -14.84
N GLN A 313 -25.63 21.23 -15.25
CA GLN A 313 -24.98 21.95 -16.35
C GLN A 313 -25.76 21.83 -17.67
N LYS A 314 -26.44 20.70 -17.89
CA LYS A 314 -27.24 20.45 -19.10
C LYS A 314 -28.61 21.15 -19.09
N GLN A 315 -29.32 21.13 -17.97
CA GLN A 315 -30.68 21.69 -17.86
C GLN A 315 -30.69 23.18 -17.53
N TYR A 316 -29.60 23.68 -16.95
CA TYR A 316 -29.43 25.09 -16.59
C TYR A 316 -28.13 25.68 -17.18
N PRO A 317 -27.92 25.63 -18.51
CA PRO A 317 -26.69 26.07 -19.16
C PRO A 317 -26.46 27.58 -19.07
N GLN A 318 -27.48 28.36 -18.70
CA GLN A 318 -27.37 29.80 -18.50
C GLN A 318 -26.49 30.19 -17.31
N TYR A 319 -26.12 29.24 -16.44
CA TYR A 319 -25.22 29.48 -15.31
C TYR A 319 -23.85 28.83 -15.55
N ASN A 320 -22.78 29.53 -15.18
CA ASN A 320 -21.43 28.96 -15.16
C ASN A 320 -21.29 28.00 -13.96
N PHE A 321 -20.49 26.94 -14.09
CA PHE A 321 -20.29 25.96 -13.01
C PHE A 321 -18.82 25.56 -12.86
N VAL A 322 -18.28 25.66 -11.65
CA VAL A 322 -16.88 25.35 -11.33
C VAL A 322 -16.79 24.36 -10.17
N LEU A 323 -16.08 23.24 -10.39
CA LEU A 323 -15.81 22.24 -9.36
C LEU A 323 -14.44 22.47 -8.71
N ILE A 324 -14.42 22.61 -7.39
CA ILE A 324 -13.20 22.63 -6.58
C ILE A 324 -12.95 21.23 -6.02
N SER A 325 -12.04 20.48 -6.65
CA SER A 325 -11.66 19.10 -6.29
C SER A 325 -10.61 19.03 -5.18
N ALA A 326 -10.36 17.83 -4.64
CA ALA A 326 -9.37 17.61 -3.57
C ALA A 326 -7.94 18.10 -3.90
N THR A 327 -7.46 17.84 -5.11
CA THR A 327 -6.15 18.34 -5.56
C THR A 327 -6.15 19.84 -5.70
N LYS A 328 -7.21 20.43 -6.25
CA LYS A 328 -7.30 21.88 -6.43
C LYS A 328 -7.42 22.61 -5.10
N PHE A 329 -8.16 22.04 -4.17
CA PHE A 329 -8.27 22.53 -2.80
C PHE A 329 -6.93 22.47 -2.06
N ALA A 330 -6.13 21.41 -2.26
CA ALA A 330 -4.77 21.32 -1.72
C ALA A 330 -3.86 22.44 -2.28
N GLU A 331 -3.95 22.77 -3.56
CA GLU A 331 -3.22 23.91 -4.14
C GLU A 331 -3.64 25.25 -3.50
N LEU A 332 -4.95 25.47 -3.32
CA LEU A 332 -5.49 26.65 -2.63
C LEU A 332 -4.98 26.70 -1.18
N SER A 333 -4.92 25.55 -0.50
CA SER A 333 -4.42 25.45 0.88
C SER A 333 -2.95 25.84 1.04
N ILE A 334 -2.13 25.56 0.03
CA ILE A 334 -0.72 25.95 0.04
C ILE A 334 -0.58 27.43 -0.31
N LYS A 335 -1.31 27.90 -1.33
CA LYS A 335 -1.23 29.29 -1.80
C LYS A 335 -1.74 30.30 -0.78
N TYR A 336 -2.82 29.98 -0.06
CA TYR A 336 -3.48 30.90 0.88
C TYR A 336 -3.29 30.50 2.35
N LYS A 337 -2.31 29.63 2.65
CA LYS A 337 -2.05 29.03 3.99
C LYS A 337 -2.03 30.03 5.14
N ASN A 338 -1.43 31.20 4.92
CA ASN A 338 -1.23 32.23 5.94
C ASN A 338 -2.16 33.44 5.77
N LEU A 339 -3.01 33.43 4.74
CA LEU A 339 -3.86 34.56 4.37
C LEU A 339 -5.31 34.40 4.86
N VAL A 340 -5.72 33.15 5.13
CA VAL A 340 -7.02 32.84 5.71
C VAL A 340 -6.85 31.86 6.86
N LYS A 341 -7.82 31.85 7.78
CA LYS A 341 -7.84 30.89 8.88
C LYS A 341 -8.32 29.53 8.36
N TRP A 342 -7.40 28.61 8.15
CA TRP A 342 -7.71 27.26 7.67
C TRP A 342 -8.36 26.40 8.77
N GLU A 343 -9.48 25.79 8.42
CA GLU A 343 -10.12 24.72 9.17
C GLU A 343 -9.81 23.34 8.58
N CYS A 344 -8.93 23.22 7.58
CA CYS A 344 -8.46 21.96 7.02
C CYS A 344 -7.01 22.10 6.48
N PRO A 345 -6.10 21.12 6.66
CA PRO A 345 -6.27 19.85 7.37
C PRO A 345 -6.44 20.04 8.87
N ILE A 346 -7.43 19.36 9.45
CA ILE A 346 -7.60 19.32 10.91
C ILE A 346 -6.69 18.24 11.44
N ILE A 347 -5.80 18.54 12.37
CA ILE A 347 -5.17 17.47 13.14
C ILE A 347 -6.26 16.94 14.09
N PRO A 348 -6.47 15.61 14.21
CA PRO A 348 -7.44 15.04 15.15
C PRO A 348 -7.03 15.33 16.61
N THR A 349 -7.30 16.56 17.06
CA THR A 349 -6.89 17.13 18.36
C THR A 349 -7.83 16.79 19.50
N LYS A 350 -8.89 16.01 19.24
CA LYS A 350 -9.71 15.41 20.32
C LYS A 350 -8.94 14.24 20.96
N ARG A 351 -7.97 14.57 21.82
CA ARG A 351 -7.30 13.70 22.82
C ARG A 351 -6.46 12.52 22.31
N SER A 352 -6.18 12.41 21.00
CA SER A 352 -5.54 11.20 20.44
C SER A 352 -4.09 11.40 19.98
N PHE A 353 -3.74 12.57 19.42
CA PHE A 353 -2.38 12.89 18.98
C PHE A 353 -1.95 14.26 19.49
N LYS A 354 -0.67 14.42 19.78
CA LYS A 354 -0.01 15.67 20.16
C LYS A 354 1.34 15.75 19.49
N PHE A 355 1.85 16.96 19.32
CA PHE A 355 3.23 17.14 18.95
C PHE A 355 4.11 17.00 20.18
N LEU A 356 5.21 16.25 20.04
CA LEU A 356 6.26 16.18 21.05
C LEU A 356 7.59 16.54 20.42
N GLU A 357 8.44 17.16 21.23
CA GLU A 357 9.78 17.52 20.81
C GLU A 357 10.66 16.28 20.72
N VAL A 358 11.48 16.21 19.67
CA VAL A 358 12.53 15.22 19.53
C VAL A 358 13.64 15.54 20.51
N LYS A 359 13.91 14.63 21.44
CA LYS A 359 14.94 14.77 22.47
C LYS A 359 16.33 14.49 21.94
N GLU A 360 16.47 13.38 21.21
CA GLU A 360 17.74 12.94 20.66
C GLU A 360 17.52 12.01 19.47
N ILE A 361 18.41 12.04 18.50
CA ILE A 361 18.43 11.07 17.40
C ILE A 361 19.78 10.36 17.42
N LYS A 362 19.78 9.08 17.76
CA LYS A 362 20.99 8.27 17.88
C LYS A 362 21.17 7.37 16.66
N PRO A 363 22.41 7.13 16.21
CA PRO A 363 22.68 6.09 15.25
C PRO A 363 22.22 4.74 15.83
N GLY A 364 21.34 4.05 15.10
CA GLY A 364 20.89 2.71 15.42
C GLY A 364 21.84 1.65 14.84
N LYS A 365 21.56 0.39 15.13
CA LYS A 365 22.29 -0.73 14.52
C LYS A 365 21.66 -1.09 13.18
N LYS A 366 22.40 -1.83 12.36
CA LYS A 366 21.84 -2.46 11.17
C LYS A 366 20.87 -3.57 11.60
N GLU A 367 19.58 -3.27 11.55
CA GLU A 367 18.51 -4.10 12.07
C GLU A 367 17.56 -4.48 10.94
N THR A 368 16.87 -5.61 11.08
CA THR A 368 15.86 -6.02 10.09
C THR A 368 14.69 -5.04 10.15
N THR A 369 14.33 -4.47 9.01
CA THR A 369 13.23 -3.52 8.84
C THR A 369 12.07 -4.14 8.08
N TYR A 370 10.89 -3.54 8.21
CA TYR A 370 9.61 -4.07 7.76
C TYR A 370 8.74 -2.93 7.22
N ASP A 371 7.94 -3.22 6.19
CA ASP A 371 7.06 -2.31 5.48
C ASP A 371 5.62 -2.71 5.74
N ILE A 372 4.73 -1.74 5.91
CA ILE A 372 3.30 -2.01 6.12
C ILE A 372 2.54 -1.58 4.87
N VAL A 373 1.84 -2.52 4.27
CA VAL A 373 0.89 -2.29 3.19
C VAL A 373 -0.50 -2.25 3.81
N MET A 374 -1.18 -1.13 3.66
CA MET A 374 -2.53 -0.92 4.18
C MET A 374 -3.53 -0.81 3.04
N LYS A 375 -4.80 -1.11 3.35
CA LYS A 375 -5.89 -0.98 2.40
C LYS A 375 -6.08 0.49 2.03
N ALA A 376 -6.06 0.79 0.73
CA ALA A 376 -6.31 2.12 0.20
C ALA A 376 -7.63 2.68 0.76
N PRO A 377 -7.69 3.96 1.14
CA PRO A 377 -6.71 5.03 0.87
C PRO A 377 -5.52 5.12 1.86
N GLY A 378 -5.39 4.18 2.80
CA GLY A 378 -4.49 4.32 3.93
C GLY A 378 -3.02 4.15 3.57
N ASN A 379 -2.30 5.24 3.28
CA ASN A 379 -0.83 5.23 3.22
C ASN A 379 -0.19 5.92 4.43
N ASN A 380 -0.99 6.42 5.37
CA ASN A 380 -0.54 7.21 6.52
C ASN A 380 -0.91 6.51 7.85
N PHE A 381 0.00 5.83 8.54
CA PHE A 381 -0.31 5.04 9.76
C PHE A 381 0.60 5.29 10.94
N VAL A 382 0.20 4.76 12.10
CA VAL A 382 0.85 4.99 13.38
C VAL A 382 1.75 3.82 13.80
N ALA A 383 3.05 4.09 13.99
CA ALA A 383 4.07 3.16 14.46
C ALA A 383 4.89 3.77 15.60
N ASN A 384 5.06 3.05 16.72
CA ASN A 384 5.59 3.57 17.98
C ASN A 384 4.97 4.91 18.37
N GLY A 385 3.68 5.09 18.08
CA GLY A 385 2.98 6.35 18.30
C GLY A 385 3.15 7.40 17.19
N PHE A 386 4.10 7.29 16.26
CA PHE A 386 4.38 8.28 15.20
C PHE A 386 3.66 8.00 13.88
N VAL A 387 3.36 9.01 13.05
CA VAL A 387 2.68 8.87 11.73
C VAL A 387 3.67 8.78 10.54
N VAL A 388 3.44 7.89 9.55
CA VAL A 388 4.39 7.39 8.49
C VAL A 388 3.80 7.24 7.03
N HIS A 389 4.55 7.31 5.88
CA HIS A 389 4.12 7.32 4.41
C HIS A 389 4.87 6.38 3.34
N ASN A 390 4.43 6.16 2.04
CA ASN A 390 5.04 5.26 0.94
C ASN A 390 4.72 5.53 -0.65
N SER A 391 5.64 5.44 -1.71
CA SER A 391 5.37 5.61 -3.24
C SER A 391 6.43 5.18 -4.38
N GLY A 392 6.17 5.25 -5.75
CA GLY A 392 7.22 5.12 -6.87
C GLY A 392 6.91 5.50 -8.36
N GLY A 393 7.67 6.37 -9.10
CA GLY A 393 7.43 6.68 -10.56
C GLY A 393 8.57 6.55 -11.64
N MET A 394 9.80 6.21 -11.29
CA MET A 394 11.01 6.28 -12.13
C MET A 394 11.20 5.30 -13.32
N LYS A 395 10.54 4.14 -13.38
CA LYS A 395 10.65 3.10 -14.44
C LYS A 395 10.38 3.65 -15.83
N ARG A 396 9.49 4.65 -15.93
CA ARG A 396 9.12 5.31 -17.20
C ARG A 396 10.27 6.14 -17.77
N CYS A 397 10.94 6.91 -16.92
CA CYS A 397 12.00 7.80 -17.35
C CYS A 397 13.23 7.04 -17.85
N LEU A 398 13.56 5.89 -17.24
CA LEU A 398 14.67 5.04 -17.71
C LEU A 398 14.45 4.50 -19.15
N LYS A 399 13.22 4.14 -19.53
CA LYS A 399 12.91 3.63 -20.88
C LYS A 399 13.10 4.69 -21.98
N GLN A 400 12.74 5.95 -21.69
CA GLN A 400 12.90 7.06 -22.64
C GLN A 400 14.35 7.54 -22.71
N LEU A 401 15.02 7.60 -21.55
CA LEU A 401 16.41 8.02 -21.47
C LEU A 401 17.35 7.07 -22.20
N LYS A 402 17.04 5.77 -22.23
CA LYS A 402 17.89 4.70 -22.80
C LYS A 402 19.35 4.88 -22.36
N PRO A 403 19.65 4.79 -21.04
CA PRO A 403 20.98 5.09 -20.53
C PRO A 403 22.04 4.26 -21.26
N THR A 404 23.04 4.94 -21.81
CA THR A 404 24.16 4.35 -22.58
C THR A 404 25.47 4.45 -21.83
N LYS A 405 25.54 5.38 -20.86
CA LYS A 405 26.69 5.59 -19.99
C LYS A 405 26.23 5.59 -18.54
N PHE A 406 27.16 5.35 -17.63
CA PHE A 406 26.86 5.34 -16.19
C PHE A 406 26.31 6.69 -15.72
N GLU A 407 26.85 7.79 -16.26
CA GLU A 407 26.46 9.17 -15.98
C GLU A 407 24.98 9.45 -16.24
N ASP A 408 24.36 8.76 -17.20
CA ASP A 408 22.92 8.90 -17.48
C ASP A 408 22.08 8.42 -16.29
N ILE A 409 22.49 7.31 -15.65
CA ILE A 409 21.81 6.76 -14.46
C ILE A 409 22.01 7.72 -13.28
N VAL A 410 23.23 8.26 -13.13
CA VAL A 410 23.58 9.26 -12.13
C VAL A 410 22.73 10.52 -12.28
N ALA A 411 22.55 11.02 -13.49
CA ALA A 411 21.73 12.20 -13.77
C ALA A 411 20.25 11.94 -13.52
N LEU A 412 19.75 10.78 -13.91
CA LEU A 412 18.34 10.47 -13.72
C LEU A 412 17.95 10.35 -12.25
N VAL A 413 18.80 9.72 -11.41
CA VAL A 413 18.61 9.66 -9.95
C VAL A 413 18.54 11.07 -9.36
N ALA A 414 19.31 12.01 -9.89
CA ALA A 414 19.29 13.41 -9.46
C ALA A 414 18.04 14.17 -9.94
N LEU A 415 17.57 13.90 -11.16
CA LEU A 415 16.48 14.67 -11.80
C LEU A 415 15.08 14.16 -11.46
N TYR A 416 14.90 12.87 -11.13
CA TYR A 416 13.59 12.28 -10.87
C TYR A 416 13.05 12.65 -9.48
N ARG A 417 12.80 13.94 -9.25
CA ARG A 417 12.40 14.53 -7.98
C ARG A 417 11.44 15.71 -8.17
N PRO A 418 10.74 16.14 -7.11
CA PRO A 418 9.90 17.33 -7.10
C PRO A 418 10.58 18.60 -7.64
N GLY A 419 10.14 19.11 -8.79
CA GLY A 419 10.76 20.28 -9.44
C GLY A 419 11.63 19.89 -10.64
N PRO A 420 12.81 19.25 -10.46
CA PRO A 420 13.71 18.99 -11.57
C PRO A 420 13.20 17.95 -12.58
N ILE A 421 12.09 17.27 -12.28
CA ILE A 421 11.44 16.32 -13.20
C ILE A 421 11.09 16.98 -14.55
N GLU A 422 10.87 18.29 -14.57
CA GLU A 422 10.58 19.09 -15.77
C GLU A 422 11.77 19.20 -16.73
N PHE A 423 13.01 19.00 -16.24
CA PHE A 423 14.21 19.02 -17.08
C PHE A 423 14.56 17.65 -17.68
N ILE A 424 13.90 16.57 -17.26
CA ILE A 424 14.15 15.23 -17.81
C ILE A 424 13.86 15.18 -19.33
N PRO A 425 12.77 15.74 -19.87
CA PRO A 425 12.52 15.76 -21.31
C PRO A 425 13.62 16.49 -22.10
N GLU A 426 14.07 17.63 -21.59
CA GLU A 426 15.15 18.42 -22.20
C GLU A 426 16.47 17.63 -22.20
N PHE A 427 16.81 17.00 -21.07
CA PHE A 427 17.98 16.14 -20.93
C PHE A 427 17.97 14.99 -21.94
N ILE A 428 16.81 14.36 -22.13
CA ILE A 428 16.62 13.25 -23.09
C ILE A 428 16.73 13.76 -24.54
N ALA A 429 16.11 14.89 -24.87
CA ALA A 429 16.13 15.45 -26.22
C ALA A 429 17.56 15.80 -26.67
N ARG A 430 18.33 16.43 -25.78
CA ARG A 430 19.74 16.78 -26.05
C ARG A 430 20.63 15.56 -26.14
N LYS A 431 20.44 14.56 -25.28
CA LYS A 431 21.17 13.28 -25.35
C LYS A 431 21.02 12.61 -26.72
N HIS A 432 19.81 12.60 -27.27
CA HIS A 432 19.52 11.96 -28.55
C HIS A 432 19.78 12.86 -29.77
N GLY A 433 20.34 14.06 -29.58
CA GLY A 433 20.61 15.01 -30.67
C GLY A 433 19.35 15.61 -31.31
N LEU A 434 18.18 15.46 -30.68
CA LEU A 434 16.91 16.05 -31.15
C LEU A 434 16.85 17.57 -30.88
N ARG A 435 17.73 18.06 -30.00
CA ARG A 435 17.91 19.47 -29.67
C ARG A 435 19.40 19.74 -29.57
N GLU A 436 19.82 20.84 -30.18
CA GLU A 436 21.22 21.25 -30.18
C GLU A 436 21.69 21.61 -28.77
N ILE A 437 22.94 21.26 -28.45
CA ILE A 437 23.55 21.57 -27.16
C ILE A 437 24.28 22.90 -27.30
N GLU A 438 23.57 23.98 -26.98
CA GLU A 438 24.15 25.32 -26.95
C GLU A 438 24.75 25.65 -25.58
N TYR A 439 25.94 26.26 -25.60
CA TYR A 439 26.60 26.78 -24.40
C TYR A 439 26.70 28.29 -24.48
N LEU A 440 26.29 28.99 -23.42
CA LEU A 440 26.37 30.46 -23.34
C LEU A 440 27.83 30.98 -23.43
N HIS A 441 28.81 30.13 -23.12
CA HIS A 441 30.22 30.46 -23.22
C HIS A 441 31.07 29.17 -23.40
N PRO A 442 32.17 29.19 -24.18
CA PRO A 442 33.01 28.00 -24.41
C PRO A 442 33.50 27.31 -23.12
N LYS A 443 33.82 28.09 -22.08
CA LYS A 443 34.23 27.56 -20.76
C LYS A 443 33.16 26.71 -20.05
N LEU A 444 31.88 26.81 -20.41
CA LEU A 444 30.81 26.00 -19.81
C LEU A 444 30.77 24.56 -20.35
N LYS A 445 31.27 24.35 -21.58
CA LYS A 445 31.29 23.04 -22.24
C LYS A 445 31.91 21.94 -21.38
N PRO A 446 33.16 22.06 -20.89
CA PRO A 446 33.79 21.02 -20.07
C PRO A 446 33.12 20.80 -18.71
N ILE A 447 32.19 21.67 -18.29
CA ILE A 447 31.46 21.57 -17.02
C ILE A 447 30.14 20.83 -17.19
N LEU A 448 29.43 21.13 -18.29
CA LEU A 448 28.05 20.68 -18.52
C LEU A 448 27.94 19.59 -19.60
N GLU A 449 29.04 19.20 -20.27
CA GLU A 449 29.04 18.15 -21.31
C GLU A 449 28.43 16.82 -20.82
N ASN A 450 28.77 16.38 -19.62
CA ASN A 450 28.31 15.11 -19.04
C ASN A 450 26.84 15.13 -18.63
N THR A 451 26.18 16.29 -18.75
CA THR A 451 24.75 16.48 -18.51
C THR A 451 24.07 17.16 -19.70
N TYR A 452 24.67 17.05 -20.89
CA TYR A 452 24.13 17.56 -22.15
C TYR A 452 23.75 19.05 -22.08
N GLY A 453 24.57 19.87 -21.40
CA GLY A 453 24.33 21.30 -21.25
C GLY A 453 23.25 21.67 -20.22
N VAL A 454 22.63 20.69 -19.55
CA VAL A 454 21.66 20.93 -18.46
C VAL A 454 22.43 21.02 -17.14
N MET A 455 22.20 22.06 -16.34
CA MET A 455 22.82 22.15 -15.02
C MET A 455 22.05 21.28 -14.02
N VAL A 456 22.70 20.25 -13.49
CA VAL A 456 22.07 19.23 -12.61
C VAL A 456 22.75 19.21 -11.23
N TYR A 457 24.06 19.45 -11.18
CA TYR A 457 24.86 19.20 -9.99
C TYR A 457 25.42 20.46 -9.32
N GLN A 458 25.50 20.43 -7.99
CA GLN A 458 26.12 21.49 -7.18
C GLN A 458 27.60 21.69 -7.52
N GLU A 459 28.30 20.61 -7.85
CA GLU A 459 29.70 20.61 -8.27
C GLU A 459 29.89 21.33 -9.62
N GLN A 460 28.86 21.34 -10.49
CA GLN A 460 28.90 22.12 -11.73
C GLN A 460 28.84 23.61 -11.41
N LEU A 461 27.97 24.04 -10.50
CA LEU A 461 27.89 25.43 -10.06
C LEU A 461 29.22 25.93 -9.47
N MET A 462 29.88 25.12 -8.63
CA MET A 462 31.19 25.48 -8.06
C MET A 462 32.25 25.68 -9.14
N ARG A 463 32.30 24.77 -10.13
CA ARG A 463 33.21 24.91 -11.28
C ARG A 463 32.90 26.16 -12.09
N ILE A 464 31.63 26.48 -12.30
CA ILE A 464 31.24 27.70 -13.02
C ILE A 464 31.74 28.94 -12.27
N ALA A 465 31.52 29.02 -10.96
CA ALA A 465 31.97 30.15 -10.14
C ALA A 465 33.50 30.32 -10.17
N ARG A 466 34.25 29.22 -10.04
CA ARG A 466 35.71 29.24 -10.10
C ARG A 466 36.24 29.59 -11.49
N ASP A 467 35.80 28.86 -12.52
CA ASP A 467 36.39 28.90 -13.87
C ASP A 467 35.98 30.15 -14.66
N LEU A 468 34.79 30.72 -14.37
CA LEU A 468 34.28 31.92 -15.05
C LEU A 468 34.40 33.18 -14.19
N ALA A 469 34.06 33.14 -12.90
CA ALA A 469 34.07 34.34 -12.04
C ALA A 469 35.35 34.50 -11.21
N GLY A 470 36.29 33.56 -11.25
CA GLY A 470 37.55 33.63 -10.53
C GLY A 470 37.42 33.40 -9.03
N PHE A 471 36.30 32.85 -8.57
CA PHE A 471 36.09 32.57 -7.16
C PHE A 471 37.11 31.55 -6.65
N SER A 472 37.64 31.79 -5.46
CA SER A 472 38.38 30.78 -4.72
C SER A 472 37.47 29.59 -4.37
N LEU A 473 38.05 28.42 -4.07
CA LEU A 473 37.26 27.25 -3.65
C LEU A 473 36.36 27.54 -2.43
N PRO A 474 36.82 28.28 -1.39
CA PRO A 474 35.96 28.71 -0.30
C PRO A 474 34.76 29.55 -0.77
N GLU A 475 34.96 30.52 -1.66
CA GLU A 475 33.90 31.39 -2.18
C GLU A 475 32.91 30.63 -3.06
N ALA A 476 33.40 29.73 -3.92
CA ALA A 476 32.56 28.84 -4.71
C ALA A 476 31.73 27.91 -3.81
N ASP A 477 32.30 27.47 -2.68
CA ASP A 477 31.54 26.72 -1.67
C ASP A 477 30.54 27.60 -0.92
N VAL A 478 30.78 28.90 -0.71
CA VAL A 478 29.77 29.84 -0.20
C VAL A 478 28.57 29.91 -1.16
N LEU A 479 28.80 29.97 -2.47
CA LEU A 479 27.73 29.95 -3.47
C LEU A 479 27.00 28.58 -3.50
N ARG A 480 27.74 27.48 -3.44
CA ARG A 480 27.17 26.13 -3.31
C ARG A 480 26.33 26.00 -2.03
N LYS A 481 26.79 26.58 -0.92
CA LYS A 481 26.05 26.65 0.35
C LYS A 481 24.78 27.48 0.19
N ALA A 482 24.83 28.61 -0.51
CA ALA A 482 23.65 29.43 -0.79
C ALA A 482 22.58 28.63 -1.56
N VAL A 483 22.98 27.90 -2.59
CA VAL A 483 22.11 27.03 -3.38
C VAL A 483 21.62 25.81 -2.59
N GLY A 484 22.53 25.05 -2.00
CA GLY A 484 22.20 23.84 -1.24
C GLY A 484 21.31 24.12 -0.03
N LYS A 485 21.45 25.29 0.61
CA LYS A 485 20.62 25.74 1.74
C LYS A 485 19.46 26.66 1.34
N LYS A 486 19.29 26.95 0.04
CA LYS A 486 18.23 27.85 -0.50
C LYS A 486 18.22 29.23 0.18
N ILE A 487 19.39 29.81 0.46
CA ILE A 487 19.53 31.11 1.15
C ILE A 487 19.51 32.22 0.10
N LYS A 488 18.32 32.76 -0.16
CA LYS A 488 18.13 33.80 -1.18
C LYS A 488 19.03 35.03 -0.93
N LYS A 489 19.08 35.53 0.31
CA LYS A 489 19.92 36.69 0.66
C LYS A 489 21.40 36.49 0.31
N LEU A 490 21.96 35.32 0.66
CA LEU A 490 23.36 35.00 0.36
C LEU A 490 23.59 34.80 -1.14
N LEU A 491 22.62 34.22 -1.85
CA LEU A 491 22.67 34.10 -3.31
C LEU A 491 22.66 35.48 -3.98
N ASP A 492 21.79 36.38 -3.52
CA ASP A 492 21.69 37.77 -3.99
C ASP A 492 22.99 38.54 -3.67
N GLU A 493 23.58 38.35 -2.49
CA GLU A 493 24.89 38.94 -2.11
C GLU A 493 26.06 38.45 -3.00
N GLN A 494 25.97 37.24 -3.56
CA GLN A 494 26.98 36.73 -4.49
C GLN A 494 26.73 37.14 -5.94
N LYS A 495 25.54 37.66 -6.27
CA LYS A 495 25.16 38.00 -7.65
C LYS A 495 26.11 39.01 -8.26
N ASP A 496 26.26 40.14 -7.60
CA ASP A 496 27.07 41.24 -8.13
C ASP A 496 28.54 40.83 -8.19
N LYS A 497 29.05 40.17 -7.14
CA LYS A 497 30.41 39.62 -7.11
C LYS A 497 30.69 38.63 -8.24
N MET A 498 29.74 37.74 -8.54
CA MET A 498 29.93 36.73 -9.59
C MET A 498 29.87 37.36 -10.98
N ILE A 499 28.96 38.31 -11.21
CA ILE A 499 28.86 39.03 -12.48
C ILE A 499 30.11 39.88 -12.72
N GLU A 500 30.55 40.64 -11.72
CA GLU A 500 31.77 41.44 -11.78
C GLU A 500 33.01 40.57 -12.00
N GLY A 501 33.12 39.45 -11.27
CA GLY A 501 34.21 38.49 -11.46
C GLY A 501 34.24 37.91 -12.88
N MET A 502 33.09 37.62 -13.47
CA MET A 502 33.01 37.17 -14.88
C MET A 502 33.46 38.25 -15.86
N VAL A 503 33.04 39.51 -15.64
CA VAL A 503 33.41 40.63 -16.52
C VAL A 503 34.92 40.91 -16.45
N THR A 504 35.50 40.91 -15.24
CA THR A 504 36.94 41.06 -15.02
C THR A 504 37.74 39.94 -15.70
N ASN A 505 37.17 38.73 -15.79
CA ASN A 505 37.77 37.59 -16.48
C ASN A 505 37.48 37.53 -17.99
N GLY A 506 37.03 38.64 -18.58
CA GLY A 506 36.89 38.81 -20.03
C GLY A 506 35.55 38.38 -20.64
N LEU A 507 34.50 38.14 -19.83
CA LEU A 507 33.17 37.85 -20.36
C LEU A 507 32.38 39.13 -20.63
N GLU A 508 31.63 39.17 -21.74
CA GLU A 508 30.69 40.27 -21.99
C GLU A 508 29.62 40.29 -20.88
N LYS A 509 29.33 41.49 -20.36
CA LYS A 509 28.35 41.69 -19.27
C LYS A 509 26.99 41.06 -19.57
N LYS A 510 26.53 41.13 -20.83
CA LYS A 510 25.27 40.49 -21.26
C LYS A 510 25.29 38.98 -21.07
N THR A 511 26.40 38.32 -21.39
CA THR A 511 26.58 36.88 -21.25
C THR A 511 26.70 36.49 -19.77
N ALA A 512 27.43 37.25 -18.97
CA ALA A 512 27.55 37.02 -17.52
C ALA A 512 26.17 37.07 -16.81
N VAL A 513 25.33 38.05 -17.15
CA VAL A 513 23.97 38.17 -16.63
C VAL A 513 23.10 36.98 -17.06
N LYS A 514 23.16 36.55 -18.33
CA LYS A 514 22.43 35.36 -18.81
C LYS A 514 22.85 34.09 -18.07
N ILE A 515 24.15 33.91 -17.81
CA ILE A 515 24.64 32.75 -17.04
C ILE A 515 24.07 32.80 -15.63
N TRP A 516 24.09 33.94 -14.95
CA TRP A 516 23.49 34.09 -13.62
C TRP A 516 21.99 33.76 -13.61
N GLN A 517 21.24 34.19 -14.63
CA GLN A 517 19.81 33.87 -14.78
C GLN A 517 19.52 32.37 -14.88
N THR A 518 20.50 31.53 -15.28
CA THR A 518 20.36 30.06 -15.23
C THR A 518 20.63 29.47 -13.85
N ILE A 519 21.44 30.16 -13.02
CA ILE A 519 21.82 29.72 -11.68
C ILE A 519 20.69 29.93 -10.68
N GLU A 520 19.91 31.01 -10.81
CA GLU A 520 18.79 31.32 -9.90
C GLU A 520 17.69 30.23 -9.87
N PRO A 521 17.14 29.74 -11.01
CA PRO A 521 16.19 28.64 -10.99
C PRO A 521 16.87 27.32 -10.55
N PHE A 522 18.12 27.08 -10.97
CA PHE A 522 18.90 25.91 -10.55
C PHE A 522 19.10 25.83 -9.04
N ALA A 523 19.24 26.98 -8.38
CA ALA A 523 19.41 27.06 -6.93
C ALA A 523 18.29 26.32 -6.16
N GLN A 524 17.12 26.16 -6.78
CA GLN A 524 15.98 25.51 -6.15
C GLN A 524 16.02 23.97 -6.23
N TYR A 525 16.76 23.39 -7.19
CA TYR A 525 16.72 21.95 -7.50
C TYR A 525 18.08 21.24 -7.62
N GLY A 526 19.19 21.97 -7.61
CA GLY A 526 20.54 21.40 -7.78
C GLY A 526 20.88 20.25 -6.81
N PHE A 527 21.46 19.17 -7.34
CA PHE A 527 21.74 17.94 -6.59
C PHE A 527 23.23 17.71 -6.32
N ASN A 528 23.57 16.94 -5.29
CA ASN A 528 24.96 16.55 -5.07
C ASN A 528 25.33 15.36 -5.99
N LYS A 529 26.37 15.53 -6.81
CA LYS A 529 26.77 14.50 -7.78
C LYS A 529 27.30 13.25 -7.11
N ALA A 530 28.19 13.38 -6.13
CA ALA A 530 28.85 12.25 -5.47
C ALA A 530 27.82 11.27 -4.86
N HIS A 531 26.77 11.79 -4.25
CA HIS A 531 25.69 10.98 -3.70
C HIS A 531 24.91 10.21 -4.79
N SER A 532 24.58 10.88 -5.89
CA SER A 532 23.85 10.25 -7.00
C SER A 532 24.64 9.10 -7.64
N VAL A 533 25.97 9.24 -7.70
CA VAL A 533 26.90 8.25 -8.25
C VAL A 533 26.83 6.92 -7.50
N CYS A 534 26.88 6.96 -6.16
CA CYS A 534 26.89 5.74 -5.35
C CYS A 534 25.60 4.91 -5.51
N TYR A 535 24.43 5.55 -5.58
CA TYR A 535 23.16 4.85 -5.77
C TYR A 535 22.97 4.31 -7.17
N ALA A 536 23.41 5.08 -8.17
CA ALA A 536 23.44 4.61 -9.55
C ALA A 536 24.26 3.32 -9.69
N LEU A 537 25.36 3.16 -8.92
CA LEU A 537 26.22 1.97 -8.98
C LEU A 537 25.48 0.69 -8.55
N ILE A 538 24.68 0.74 -7.49
CA ILE A 538 23.90 -0.43 -7.04
C ILE A 538 22.80 -0.78 -8.06
N GLY A 539 22.13 0.25 -8.59
CA GLY A 539 21.16 0.08 -9.67
C GLY A 539 21.80 -0.59 -10.89
N TYR A 540 23.04 -0.21 -11.21
CA TYR A 540 23.82 -0.83 -12.27
C TYR A 540 24.20 -2.29 -11.93
N GLN A 541 24.73 -2.58 -10.74
CA GLN A 541 25.12 -3.93 -10.33
C GLN A 541 23.94 -4.93 -10.37
N THR A 542 22.75 -4.50 -9.92
CA THR A 542 21.56 -5.36 -9.97
C THR A 542 21.05 -5.56 -11.40
N ALA A 543 21.10 -4.52 -12.23
CA ALA A 543 20.81 -4.65 -13.66
C ALA A 543 21.81 -5.59 -14.35
N TYR A 544 23.10 -5.49 -13.99
CA TYR A 544 24.16 -6.35 -14.49
C TYR A 544 23.89 -7.82 -14.16
N LEU A 545 23.64 -8.16 -12.88
CA LEU A 545 23.34 -9.53 -12.47
C LEU A 545 22.09 -10.08 -13.16
N LYS A 546 21.04 -9.26 -13.29
CA LYS A 546 19.83 -9.67 -14.00
C LYS A 546 20.07 -9.89 -15.50
N SER A 547 20.98 -9.14 -16.11
CA SER A 547 21.31 -9.28 -17.53
C SER A 547 22.21 -10.49 -17.83
N HIS A 548 23.17 -10.81 -16.95
CA HIS A 548 24.15 -11.87 -17.17
C HIS A 548 23.79 -13.21 -16.53
N PHE A 549 23.08 -13.20 -15.40
CA PHE A 549 22.65 -14.38 -14.65
C PHE A 549 21.15 -14.32 -14.36
N PRO A 550 20.29 -14.24 -15.41
CA PRO A 550 18.86 -13.98 -15.24
C PRO A 550 18.14 -15.07 -14.44
N THR A 551 18.49 -16.34 -14.64
CA THR A 551 17.80 -17.46 -13.99
C THR A 551 18.11 -17.51 -12.51
N GLU A 552 19.38 -17.37 -12.14
CA GLU A 552 19.87 -17.35 -10.77
C GLU A 552 19.38 -16.10 -10.03
N PHE A 553 19.45 -14.94 -10.68
CA PHE A 553 18.97 -13.68 -10.11
C PHE A 553 17.47 -13.73 -9.86
N MET A 554 16.68 -14.22 -10.82
CA MET A 554 15.23 -14.34 -10.64
C MET A 554 14.87 -15.41 -9.62
N ALA A 555 15.56 -16.56 -9.58
CA ALA A 555 15.36 -17.56 -8.53
C ALA A 555 15.68 -17.01 -7.14
N ALA A 556 16.77 -16.23 -7.01
CA ALA A 556 17.14 -15.56 -5.77
C ALA A 556 16.11 -14.49 -5.38
N LEU A 557 15.60 -13.72 -6.34
CA LEU A 557 14.58 -12.69 -6.10
C LEU A 557 13.22 -13.31 -5.72
N MET A 558 12.83 -14.41 -6.36
CA MET A 558 11.63 -15.16 -6.00
C MET A 558 11.79 -15.83 -4.64
N THR A 559 12.98 -16.35 -4.33
CA THR A 559 13.28 -16.87 -2.99
C THR A 559 13.18 -15.77 -1.92
N SER A 560 13.65 -14.55 -2.21
CA SER A 560 13.50 -13.43 -1.26
C SER A 560 12.06 -13.01 -1.04
N GLU A 561 11.18 -13.21 -2.04
CA GLU A 561 9.77 -12.79 -2.02
C GLU A 561 8.78 -13.97 -1.88
N GLN A 562 9.25 -15.20 -1.59
CA GLN A 562 8.46 -16.45 -1.66
C GLN A 562 7.22 -16.53 -0.76
N ASN A 563 7.10 -15.60 0.17
CA ASN A 563 5.98 -15.52 1.11
C ASN A 563 4.83 -14.64 0.62
N ASP A 564 5.04 -13.82 -0.42
CA ASP A 564 4.04 -12.95 -1.04
C ASP A 564 3.59 -13.59 -2.35
N ILE A 565 2.42 -14.22 -2.32
CA ILE A 565 1.84 -14.96 -3.46
C ILE A 565 1.55 -14.00 -4.63
N GLU A 566 1.12 -12.77 -4.36
CA GLU A 566 0.84 -11.77 -5.39
C GLU A 566 2.15 -11.30 -6.04
N ARG A 567 3.19 -11.10 -5.24
CA ARG A 567 4.54 -10.77 -5.74
C ARG A 567 5.16 -11.92 -6.51
N ILE A 568 4.98 -13.17 -6.07
CA ILE A 568 5.46 -14.35 -6.78
C ILE A 568 4.73 -14.52 -8.11
N ALA A 569 3.42 -14.33 -8.16
CA ALA A 569 2.69 -14.31 -9.42
C ALA A 569 3.26 -13.25 -10.38
N PHE A 570 3.51 -12.04 -9.89
CA PHE A 570 4.17 -10.98 -10.66
C PHE A 570 5.57 -11.37 -11.15
N LEU A 571 6.40 -11.98 -10.29
CA LEU A 571 7.76 -12.40 -10.63
C LEU A 571 7.77 -13.60 -11.58
N VAL A 572 6.81 -14.52 -11.46
CA VAL A 572 6.62 -15.62 -12.43
C VAL A 572 6.27 -15.06 -13.80
N ASP A 573 5.38 -14.07 -13.87
CA ASP A 573 5.05 -13.42 -15.14
C ASP A 573 6.27 -12.68 -15.74
N GLU A 574 7.10 -12.06 -14.90
CA GLU A 574 8.38 -11.48 -15.32
C GLU A 574 9.36 -12.55 -15.83
N CYS A 575 9.48 -13.69 -15.14
CA CYS A 575 10.24 -14.85 -15.60
C CYS A 575 9.74 -15.35 -16.96
N LYS A 576 8.42 -15.49 -17.15
CA LYS A 576 7.81 -15.87 -18.43
C LYS A 576 8.17 -14.88 -19.54
N GLN A 577 8.11 -13.58 -19.27
CA GLN A 577 8.50 -12.54 -20.24
C GLN A 577 9.99 -12.59 -20.58
N MET A 578 10.84 -13.00 -19.63
CA MET A 578 12.27 -13.23 -19.83
C MET A 578 12.58 -14.58 -20.50
N GLY A 579 11.58 -15.43 -20.74
CA GLY A 579 11.76 -16.78 -21.29
C GLY A 579 12.20 -17.83 -20.27
N ILE A 580 12.16 -17.53 -18.97
CA ILE A 580 12.48 -18.46 -17.88
C ILE A 580 11.23 -19.29 -17.56
N LYS A 581 11.31 -20.61 -17.72
CA LYS A 581 10.24 -21.54 -17.39
C LYS A 581 10.19 -21.79 -15.88
N VAL A 582 9.04 -21.59 -15.26
CA VAL A 582 8.81 -21.93 -13.85
C VAL A 582 7.99 -23.21 -13.79
N LEU A 583 8.59 -24.29 -13.28
CA LEU A 583 7.99 -25.61 -13.16
C LEU A 583 7.20 -25.75 -11.85
N PRO A 584 6.11 -26.56 -11.81
CA PRO A 584 5.31 -26.79 -10.60
C PRO A 584 6.11 -27.45 -9.47
N PRO A 585 5.60 -27.36 -8.22
CA PRO A 585 6.17 -28.08 -7.10
C PRO A 585 6.11 -29.59 -7.32
N SER A 586 7.07 -30.33 -6.77
CA SER A 586 7.13 -31.80 -6.80
C SER A 586 7.76 -32.30 -5.51
N ALA A 587 7.14 -33.28 -4.84
CA ALA A 587 7.70 -33.90 -3.64
C ALA A 587 9.06 -34.56 -3.89
N ASN A 588 9.29 -35.07 -5.11
CA ASN A 588 10.53 -35.75 -5.49
C ASN A 588 11.62 -34.81 -6.02
N GLU A 589 11.27 -33.65 -6.58
CA GLU A 589 12.26 -32.78 -7.25
C GLU A 589 12.42 -31.41 -6.59
N SER A 590 11.36 -30.83 -6.01
CA SER A 590 11.45 -29.49 -5.44
C SER A 590 12.29 -29.48 -4.17
N ASP A 591 13.17 -28.50 -4.06
CA ASP A 591 13.81 -28.15 -2.79
C ASP A 591 12.90 -27.26 -1.94
N CYS A 592 13.41 -26.86 -0.79
CA CYS A 592 12.74 -25.94 0.11
C CYS A 592 12.35 -24.62 -0.60
N ASP A 593 13.30 -23.98 -1.29
CA ASP A 593 13.16 -22.67 -1.93
C ASP A 593 13.17 -22.78 -3.47
N PHE A 594 12.94 -21.66 -4.18
CA PHE A 594 13.01 -21.61 -5.64
C PHE A 594 14.45 -21.93 -6.11
N THR A 595 14.57 -22.96 -6.92
CA THR A 595 15.87 -23.49 -7.32
C THR A 595 16.01 -23.51 -8.83
N LYS A 596 17.22 -23.26 -9.32
CA LYS A 596 17.56 -23.45 -10.73
C LYS A 596 17.57 -24.95 -11.01
N ALA A 597 16.62 -25.42 -11.82
CA ALA A 597 16.52 -26.82 -12.23
C ALA A 597 17.21 -27.10 -13.58
N GLY A 598 17.59 -26.05 -14.31
CA GLY A 598 18.26 -26.17 -15.60
C GLY A 598 18.58 -24.79 -16.18
N ASN A 599 19.00 -24.75 -17.45
CA ASN A 599 19.13 -23.48 -18.15
C ASN A 599 17.73 -22.86 -18.37
N MET A 600 17.58 -21.57 -18.05
CA MET A 600 16.30 -20.85 -18.16
C MET A 600 15.12 -21.57 -17.49
N THR A 601 15.38 -22.33 -16.42
CA THR A 601 14.35 -23.14 -15.76
C THR A 601 14.48 -23.06 -14.25
N ILE A 602 13.39 -22.68 -13.59
CA ILE A 602 13.25 -22.59 -12.14
C ILE A 602 12.21 -23.60 -11.68
N ARG A 603 12.50 -24.35 -10.63
CA ARG A 603 11.54 -25.23 -9.96
C ARG A 603 10.90 -24.50 -8.78
N PHE A 604 9.58 -24.62 -8.64
CA PHE A 604 8.87 -24.05 -7.50
C PHE A 604 9.37 -24.64 -6.19
N GLY A 605 9.67 -23.80 -5.20
CA GLY A 605 10.01 -24.23 -3.86
C GLY A 605 8.78 -24.74 -3.11
N LEU A 606 8.90 -25.85 -2.38
CA LEU A 606 7.78 -26.38 -1.59
C LEU A 606 7.33 -25.43 -0.48
N ASN A 607 8.23 -24.57 0.03
CA ASN A 607 7.90 -23.54 1.02
C ASN A 607 6.92 -22.48 0.49
N ALA A 608 6.84 -22.31 -0.83
CA ALA A 608 5.98 -21.30 -1.46
C ALA A 608 4.52 -21.78 -1.65
N VAL A 609 4.21 -23.05 -1.34
CA VAL A 609 2.85 -23.60 -1.42
C VAL A 609 2.01 -23.18 -0.21
N LYS A 610 0.84 -22.59 -0.45
CA LYS A 610 -0.09 -22.20 0.60
C LYS A 610 -0.54 -23.41 1.43
N ASN A 611 -0.63 -23.22 2.74
CA ASN A 611 -0.98 -24.24 3.75
C ASN A 611 0.05 -25.38 3.95
N VAL A 612 1.21 -25.33 3.30
CA VAL A 612 2.31 -26.27 3.56
C VAL A 612 3.35 -25.57 4.44
N GLY A 613 3.64 -26.17 5.60
CA GLY A 613 4.54 -25.59 6.59
C GLY A 613 6.01 -25.91 6.32
N HIS A 614 6.92 -25.02 6.70
CA HIS A 614 8.36 -25.27 6.56
C HIS A 614 8.84 -26.56 7.24
N ASN A 615 8.23 -26.94 8.37
CA ASN A 615 8.58 -28.17 9.08
C ASN A 615 8.27 -29.42 8.26
N ILE A 616 7.09 -29.49 7.63
CA ILE A 616 6.73 -30.59 6.75
C ILE A 616 7.57 -30.56 5.48
N VAL A 617 7.83 -29.40 4.88
CA VAL A 617 8.75 -29.28 3.73
C VAL A 617 10.15 -29.77 4.07
N SER A 618 10.69 -29.35 5.21
CA SER A 618 12.01 -29.78 5.66
C SER A 618 12.03 -31.27 5.95
N ALA A 619 10.97 -31.82 6.56
CA ALA A 619 10.83 -33.26 6.76
C ALA A 619 10.82 -33.99 5.41
N ILE A 620 9.99 -33.55 4.45
CA ILE A 620 9.90 -34.13 3.11
C ILE A 620 11.26 -34.11 2.40
N VAL A 621 11.95 -32.96 2.40
CA VAL A 621 13.22 -32.78 1.68
C VAL A 621 14.36 -33.52 2.38
N ASN A 622 14.46 -33.46 3.71
CA ASN A 622 15.52 -34.16 4.46
C ASN A 622 15.35 -35.68 4.40
N GLU A 623 14.12 -36.16 4.54
CA GLU A 623 13.80 -37.59 4.41
C GLU A 623 14.13 -38.08 3.00
N ARG A 624 13.75 -37.31 1.97
CA ARG A 624 14.13 -37.60 0.57
C ARG A 624 15.64 -37.60 0.35
N LYS A 625 16.37 -36.64 0.93
CA LYS A 625 17.83 -36.55 0.82
C LYS A 625 18.54 -37.71 1.51
N THR A 626 17.95 -38.25 2.58
CA THR A 626 18.54 -39.34 3.37
C THR A 626 18.23 -40.72 2.78
N ASN A 627 16.98 -40.93 2.37
CA ASN A 627 16.46 -42.26 2.00
C ASN A 627 16.03 -42.36 0.52
N GLY A 628 16.32 -41.35 -0.31
CA GLY A 628 16.02 -41.33 -1.74
C GLY A 628 14.59 -40.85 -2.08
N PRO A 629 14.22 -40.79 -3.38
CA PRO A 629 12.89 -40.38 -3.82
C PRO A 629 11.78 -41.29 -3.27
N TYR A 630 10.58 -40.75 -3.11
CA TYR A 630 9.41 -41.52 -2.72
C TYR A 630 8.92 -42.34 -3.93
N GLN A 631 8.59 -43.61 -3.70
CA GLN A 631 8.16 -44.53 -4.77
C GLN A 631 6.64 -44.56 -4.97
N SER A 632 5.88 -44.33 -3.90
CA SER A 632 4.42 -44.37 -3.92
C SER A 632 3.84 -43.40 -2.88
N ILE A 633 2.53 -43.16 -2.93
CA ILE A 633 1.85 -42.37 -1.91
C ILE A 633 1.90 -43.03 -0.52
N ALA A 634 1.85 -44.37 -0.45
CA ALA A 634 1.99 -45.10 0.80
C ALA A 634 3.40 -44.90 1.40
N ASP A 635 4.43 -45.01 0.56
CA ASP A 635 5.83 -44.75 0.92
C ASP A 635 6.03 -43.31 1.44
N PHE A 636 5.40 -42.33 0.78
CA PHE A 636 5.41 -40.93 1.23
C PHE A 636 4.77 -40.76 2.62
N ILE A 637 3.58 -41.34 2.84
CA ILE A 637 2.83 -41.21 4.10
C ILE A 637 3.54 -41.93 5.27
N GLU A 638 4.23 -43.03 5.01
CA GLU A 638 4.98 -43.79 6.01
C GLU A 638 6.30 -43.12 6.42
N ARG A 639 7.01 -42.54 5.45
CA ARG A 639 8.35 -41.98 5.66
C ARG A 639 8.33 -40.54 6.16
N VAL A 640 7.32 -39.75 5.76
CA VAL A 640 7.27 -38.33 6.14
C VAL A 640 6.81 -38.18 7.58
N GLU A 641 7.78 -38.15 8.49
CA GLU A 641 7.53 -37.98 9.92
C GLU A 641 7.33 -36.51 10.28
N SER A 642 6.09 -36.06 10.24
CA SER A 642 5.74 -34.72 10.73
C SER A 642 4.40 -34.70 11.41
N LYS A 643 4.37 -34.14 12.63
CA LYS A 643 3.12 -33.80 13.33
C LYS A 643 2.29 -32.77 12.57
N ASP A 644 2.91 -32.07 11.63
CA ASP A 644 2.31 -31.03 10.81
C ASP A 644 1.74 -31.59 9.49
N LEU A 645 1.91 -32.88 9.19
CA LEU A 645 1.20 -33.58 8.12
C LEU A 645 -0.26 -33.83 8.53
N ASN A 646 -1.08 -32.80 8.38
CA ASN A 646 -2.50 -32.80 8.67
C ASN A 646 -3.32 -32.75 7.36
N LYS A 647 -4.64 -32.94 7.49
CA LYS A 647 -5.58 -32.93 6.35
C LYS A 647 -5.37 -31.77 5.40
N LYS A 648 -5.20 -30.56 5.93
CA LYS A 648 -5.07 -29.35 5.13
C LYS A 648 -3.75 -29.27 4.37
N SER A 649 -2.64 -29.69 5.01
CA SER A 649 -1.33 -29.73 4.37
C SER A 649 -1.26 -30.79 3.27
N LEU A 650 -1.82 -31.98 3.52
CA LEU A 650 -1.89 -33.07 2.55
C LEU A 650 -2.79 -32.68 1.36
N GLU A 651 -3.98 -32.15 1.65
CA GLU A 651 -4.89 -31.63 0.65
C GLU A 651 -4.21 -30.58 -0.24
N SER A 652 -3.41 -29.68 0.34
CA SER A 652 -2.73 -28.64 -0.42
C SER A 652 -1.56 -29.16 -1.25
N LEU A 653 -0.82 -30.16 -0.76
CA LEU A 653 0.24 -30.84 -1.52
C LEU A 653 -0.34 -31.62 -2.72
N VAL A 654 -1.51 -32.24 -2.56
CA VAL A 654 -2.24 -32.90 -3.66
C VAL A 654 -2.73 -31.84 -4.65
N LYS A 655 -3.49 -30.84 -4.18
CA LYS A 655 -4.15 -29.84 -5.02
C LYS A 655 -3.17 -28.95 -5.79
N CYS A 656 -1.98 -28.67 -5.25
CA CYS A 656 -0.96 -27.87 -5.92
C CYS A 656 -0.09 -28.66 -6.92
N GLY A 657 -0.30 -29.97 -7.02
CA GLY A 657 0.41 -30.84 -7.94
C GLY A 657 1.72 -31.42 -7.41
N ALA A 658 2.09 -31.18 -6.16
CA ALA A 658 3.33 -31.71 -5.59
C ALA A 658 3.34 -33.25 -5.51
N LEU A 659 2.17 -33.88 -5.49
CA LEU A 659 1.98 -35.33 -5.38
C LEU A 659 1.45 -35.97 -6.69
N ASP A 660 1.41 -35.23 -7.80
CA ASP A 660 0.90 -35.73 -9.10
C ASP A 660 1.68 -36.96 -9.61
N GLY A 661 2.91 -37.17 -9.15
CA GLY A 661 3.71 -38.36 -9.47
C GLY A 661 3.23 -39.66 -8.81
N PHE A 662 2.30 -39.61 -7.85
CA PHE A 662 1.83 -40.77 -7.09
C PHE A 662 0.39 -41.20 -7.37
N GLY A 663 -0.36 -40.43 -8.14
CA GLY A 663 -1.76 -40.71 -8.45
C GLY A 663 -2.52 -39.49 -8.95
N GLU A 664 -3.75 -39.71 -9.39
CA GLU A 664 -4.64 -38.64 -9.84
C GLU A 664 -5.16 -37.83 -8.63
N ARG A 665 -5.31 -36.50 -8.78
CA ARG A 665 -5.61 -35.59 -7.66
C ARG A 665 -6.94 -35.93 -6.95
N ASN A 666 -8.03 -36.21 -7.66
CA ASN A 666 -9.30 -36.61 -7.03
C ASN A 666 -9.20 -37.95 -6.30
N GLN A 667 -8.48 -38.92 -6.86
CA GLN A 667 -8.21 -40.19 -6.18
C GLN A 667 -7.46 -39.98 -4.86
N LEU A 668 -6.38 -39.17 -4.90
CA LEU A 668 -5.62 -38.79 -3.71
C LEU A 668 -6.48 -38.02 -2.70
N LEU A 669 -7.33 -37.10 -3.16
CA LEU A 669 -8.24 -36.33 -2.30
C LEU A 669 -9.29 -37.22 -1.61
N ALA A 670 -9.88 -38.16 -2.34
CA ALA A 670 -10.85 -39.10 -1.80
C ALA A 670 -10.22 -40.06 -0.78
N GLY A 671 -8.95 -40.44 -0.97
CA GLY A 671 -8.18 -41.29 -0.05
C GLY A 671 -7.58 -40.59 1.17
N MET A 672 -7.75 -39.26 1.34
CA MET A 672 -7.04 -38.50 2.39
C MET A 672 -7.30 -38.94 3.82
N GLU A 673 -8.55 -39.25 4.18
CA GLU A 673 -8.85 -39.64 5.57
C GLU A 673 -8.16 -40.97 5.93
N GLN A 674 -8.10 -41.90 4.99
CA GLN A 674 -7.39 -43.18 5.14
C GLN A 674 -5.87 -42.98 5.20
N MET A 675 -5.30 -42.09 4.38
CA MET A 675 -3.87 -41.74 4.46
C MET A 675 -3.50 -41.16 5.82
N LEU A 676 -4.33 -40.27 6.36
CA LEU A 676 -4.06 -39.62 7.65
C LEU A 676 -4.24 -40.56 8.83
N SER A 677 -5.18 -41.52 8.76
CA SER A 677 -5.31 -42.55 9.78
C SER A 677 -4.08 -43.46 9.78
N LEU A 678 -3.64 -43.90 8.60
CA LEU A 678 -2.44 -44.73 8.45
C LEU A 678 -1.19 -44.00 8.99
N ALA A 679 -0.96 -42.74 8.62
CA ALA A 679 0.15 -41.95 9.17
C ALA A 679 0.14 -41.89 10.71
N ARG A 680 -1.03 -41.71 11.32
CA ARG A 680 -1.17 -41.63 12.78
C ARG A 680 -0.92 -42.98 13.45
N GLU A 681 -1.39 -44.07 12.86
CA GLU A 681 -1.18 -45.42 13.36
C GLU A 681 0.29 -45.81 13.30
N THR A 682 0.95 -45.60 12.16
CA THR A 682 2.39 -45.82 11.99
C THR A 682 3.20 -44.99 12.97
N GLN A 683 2.85 -43.71 13.14
CA GLN A 683 3.54 -42.84 14.09
C GLN A 683 3.34 -43.28 15.55
N ARG A 684 2.14 -43.78 15.91
CA ARG A 684 1.86 -44.32 17.25
C ARG A 684 2.61 -45.62 17.51
N ALA A 685 2.60 -46.55 16.55
CA ALA A 685 3.28 -47.84 16.66
C ALA A 685 4.80 -47.67 16.87
N ARG A 686 5.42 -46.71 16.17
CA ARG A 686 6.84 -46.36 16.36
C ARG A 686 7.10 -45.69 17.71
N GLN A 687 6.21 -44.81 18.19
CA GLN A 687 6.38 -44.09 19.47
C GLN A 687 6.11 -44.94 20.72
N SER A 688 5.22 -45.92 20.65
CA SER A 688 4.91 -46.80 21.77
C SER A 688 6.02 -47.81 22.06
N GLY A 689 7.06 -47.90 21.22
CA GLY A 689 8.10 -48.92 21.33
C GLY A 689 7.54 -50.35 21.23
N GLN A 690 6.27 -50.47 20.81
CA GLN A 690 5.63 -51.74 20.52
C GLN A 690 6.18 -52.19 19.18
N VAL A 691 7.39 -52.74 19.22
CA VAL A 691 7.77 -53.78 18.27
C VAL A 691 6.64 -54.78 18.33
N SER A 692 5.99 -55.02 17.19
CA SER A 692 4.96 -56.06 17.08
C SER A 692 5.41 -57.27 17.88
N LEU A 693 4.61 -57.68 18.87
CA LEU A 693 4.91 -58.82 19.76
C LEU A 693 5.03 -60.14 18.98
N PHE A 694 4.72 -60.11 17.68
CA PHE A 694 5.02 -61.14 16.70
C PHE A 694 6.28 -60.74 15.93
N GLY A 695 7.43 -60.86 16.60
CA GLY A 695 8.72 -60.96 15.94
C GLY A 695 8.79 -62.28 15.19
N ALA A 696 8.30 -62.29 13.96
CA ALA A 696 8.58 -63.34 12.99
C ALA A 696 8.69 -62.70 11.61
N GLU A 697 9.79 -63.00 10.94
CA GLU A 697 10.15 -62.65 9.57
C GLU A 697 9.00 -62.84 8.59
N THR A 698 8.15 -61.84 8.54
CA THR A 698 7.18 -61.65 7.48
C THR A 698 7.51 -60.28 6.94
N ASN A 699 7.83 -60.21 5.65
CA ASN A 699 7.53 -59.02 4.87
C ASN A 699 6.09 -58.66 5.21
N VAL A 700 5.89 -57.78 6.19
CA VAL A 700 4.57 -57.24 6.50
C VAL A 700 4.25 -56.44 5.26
N ALA A 701 3.58 -57.11 4.32
CA ALA A 701 3.06 -56.49 3.13
C ALA A 701 2.34 -55.24 3.61
N ILE A 702 2.83 -54.09 3.18
CA ILE A 702 2.21 -52.79 3.42
C ILE A 702 0.72 -53.02 3.23
N PRO A 703 -0.15 -52.82 4.24
CA PRO A 703 -1.59 -53.02 4.06
C PRO A 703 -1.96 -52.25 2.81
N SER A 704 -2.43 -52.97 1.78
CA SER A 704 -2.48 -52.42 0.42
C SER A 704 -3.39 -51.20 0.43
N PHE A 705 -2.77 -50.02 0.41
CA PHE A 705 -3.46 -48.74 0.33
C PHE A 705 -3.98 -48.61 -1.10
N ALA A 706 -5.18 -49.12 -1.35
CA ALA A 706 -5.86 -48.96 -2.62
C ALA A 706 -6.59 -47.61 -2.62
N LEU A 707 -6.14 -46.68 -3.47
CA LEU A 707 -6.85 -45.43 -3.67
C LEU A 707 -8.27 -45.70 -4.19
N PRO A 708 -9.29 -44.99 -3.68
CA PRO A 708 -10.65 -45.17 -4.16
C PRO A 708 -10.74 -44.78 -5.64
N SER A 709 -11.43 -45.62 -6.42
CA SER A 709 -11.70 -45.33 -7.83
C SER A 709 -12.77 -44.23 -7.92
N VAL A 710 -12.33 -43.02 -8.28
CA VAL A 710 -13.18 -41.85 -8.50
C VAL A 710 -12.90 -41.25 -9.88
N ALA A 711 -13.85 -40.46 -10.38
CA ALA A 711 -13.66 -39.72 -11.63
C ALA A 711 -12.48 -38.73 -11.50
N PRO A 712 -11.59 -38.64 -12.51
CA PRO A 712 -10.49 -37.68 -12.51
C PRO A 712 -10.96 -36.24 -12.30
N ALA A 713 -10.13 -35.42 -11.68
CA ALA A 713 -10.40 -34.00 -11.48
C ALA A 713 -10.61 -33.30 -12.83
N ASN A 714 -11.63 -32.45 -12.89
CA ASN A 714 -11.80 -31.61 -14.06
C ASN A 714 -10.64 -30.60 -14.12
N LYS A 715 -10.08 -30.37 -15.32
CA LYS A 715 -9.02 -29.37 -15.54
C LYS A 715 -9.35 -28.00 -14.94
N ASN A 716 -10.60 -27.56 -15.02
CA ASN A 716 -11.02 -26.27 -14.44
C ASN A 716 -10.87 -26.24 -12.91
N GLU A 717 -11.15 -27.37 -12.24
CA GLU A 717 -10.98 -27.51 -10.80
C GLU A 717 -9.50 -27.52 -10.43
N MET A 718 -8.66 -28.22 -11.21
CA MET A 718 -7.20 -28.21 -11.03
C MET A 718 -6.60 -26.82 -11.15
N LEU A 719 -7.00 -26.06 -12.17
CA LEU A 719 -6.54 -24.68 -12.37
C LEU A 719 -7.02 -23.74 -11.25
N ALA A 720 -8.25 -23.94 -10.76
CA ALA A 720 -8.76 -23.19 -9.62
C ALA A 720 -7.94 -23.48 -8.35
N TRP A 721 -7.57 -24.74 -8.12
CA TRP A 721 -6.71 -25.12 -6.99
C TRP A 721 -5.31 -24.53 -7.09
N GLU A 722 -4.71 -24.52 -8.27
CA GLU A 722 -3.38 -23.91 -8.49
C GLU A 722 -3.41 -22.40 -8.23
N LYS A 723 -4.40 -21.69 -8.75
CA LYS A 723 -4.59 -20.26 -8.45
C LYS A 723 -4.79 -20.02 -6.95
N GLU A 724 -5.56 -20.88 -6.28
CA GLU A 724 -5.80 -20.76 -4.84
C GLU A 724 -4.53 -20.98 -3.99
N LEU A 725 -3.73 -21.98 -4.35
CA LEU A 725 -2.62 -22.49 -3.53
C LEU A 725 -1.25 -21.95 -3.91
N LEU A 726 -1.07 -21.58 -5.17
CA LEU A 726 0.19 -21.10 -5.74
C LEU A 726 0.08 -19.65 -6.21
N GLY A 727 -1.14 -19.12 -6.35
CA GLY A 727 -1.41 -17.74 -6.80
C GLY A 727 -1.45 -17.57 -8.31
N LEU A 728 -1.17 -18.62 -9.08
CA LEU A 728 -1.09 -18.58 -10.52
C LEU A 728 -1.44 -19.94 -11.13
N TYR A 729 -1.82 -19.92 -12.40
CA TYR A 729 -2.02 -21.13 -13.20
C TYR A 729 -0.65 -21.67 -13.64
N ILE A 730 -0.26 -22.85 -13.16
CA ILE A 730 1.06 -23.44 -13.46
C ILE A 730 0.95 -24.50 -14.56
N SER A 731 -0.06 -25.37 -14.49
CA SER A 731 -0.19 -26.52 -15.39
C SER A 731 -0.52 -26.10 -16.82
N GLU A 732 -1.47 -25.19 -16.99
CA GLU A 732 -1.93 -24.75 -18.31
C GLU A 732 -2.61 -23.37 -18.17
N HIS A 733 -2.48 -22.48 -19.16
CA HIS A 733 -3.31 -21.28 -19.14
C HIS A 733 -4.76 -21.70 -19.43
N PRO A 734 -5.79 -21.16 -18.73
CA PRO A 734 -7.19 -21.48 -19.00
C PRO A 734 -7.64 -21.35 -20.48
N LEU A 735 -6.87 -20.60 -21.27
CA LEU A 735 -7.15 -20.31 -22.68
C LEU A 735 -6.52 -21.31 -23.64
N GLU A 736 -5.57 -22.13 -23.18
CA GLU A 736 -4.86 -23.09 -24.04
C GLU A 736 -5.84 -24.13 -24.62
N ARG A 737 -6.86 -24.53 -23.84
CA ARG A 737 -7.97 -25.37 -24.31
C ARG A 737 -8.71 -24.78 -25.52
N TYR A 738 -8.78 -23.46 -25.59
CA TYR A 738 -9.43 -22.73 -26.66
C TYR A 738 -8.44 -22.23 -27.71
N ARG A 739 -7.14 -22.52 -27.58
CA ARG A 739 -6.07 -21.98 -28.44
C ARG A 739 -6.33 -22.18 -29.92
N LYS A 740 -6.67 -23.39 -30.37
CA LYS A 740 -6.98 -23.65 -31.80
C LYS A 740 -8.20 -22.87 -32.31
N LYS A 741 -9.20 -22.62 -31.44
CA LYS A 741 -10.37 -21.80 -31.77
C LYS A 741 -10.00 -20.32 -31.77
N LEU A 742 -9.23 -19.86 -30.79
CA LEU A 742 -8.78 -18.48 -30.63
C LEU A 742 -7.79 -18.08 -31.74
N GLU A 743 -6.80 -18.90 -32.09
CA GLU A 743 -5.85 -18.64 -33.18
C GLU A 743 -6.56 -18.47 -34.53
N LYS A 744 -7.66 -19.19 -34.77
CA LYS A 744 -8.46 -19.06 -36.01
C LYS A 744 -9.41 -17.86 -35.99
N LEU A 745 -9.91 -17.47 -34.82
CA LEU A 745 -11.00 -16.50 -34.68
C LEU A 745 -10.56 -15.13 -34.16
N THR A 746 -9.33 -15.01 -33.65
CA THR A 746 -8.86 -13.83 -32.92
C THR A 746 -7.46 -13.40 -33.36
N THR A 747 -7.22 -12.10 -33.28
CA THR A 747 -5.94 -11.43 -33.41
C THR A 747 -5.26 -11.40 -32.04
N SER A 748 -4.04 -11.94 -31.95
CA SER A 748 -3.24 -11.95 -30.72
C SER A 748 -2.74 -10.55 -30.35
N TYR A 749 -2.51 -10.30 -29.06
CA TYR A 749 -1.94 -9.05 -28.56
C TYR A 749 -0.65 -8.65 -29.29
N ARG A 750 0.22 -9.62 -29.61
CA ARG A 750 1.50 -9.37 -30.30
C ARG A 750 1.36 -8.91 -31.74
N GLN A 751 0.23 -9.19 -32.40
CA GLN A 751 0.00 -8.82 -33.80
C GLN A 751 -0.58 -7.41 -33.96
N ILE A 752 -0.96 -6.79 -32.83
CA ILE A 752 -1.60 -5.49 -32.81
C ILE A 752 -0.55 -4.39 -32.67
N SER A 753 -0.53 -3.49 -33.63
CA SER A 753 0.36 -2.33 -33.67
C SER A 753 -0.44 -1.03 -33.75
N ARG A 754 0.16 0.08 -33.32
CA ARG A 754 -0.47 1.42 -33.36
C ARG A 754 -0.91 1.83 -34.76
N ASN A 755 -0.23 1.34 -35.80
CA ASN A 755 -0.56 1.61 -37.21
C ASN A 755 -1.88 0.96 -37.68
N GLN A 756 -2.54 0.18 -36.82
CA GLN A 756 -3.83 -0.46 -37.10
C GLN A 756 -5.00 0.20 -36.35
N SER A 757 -4.81 1.41 -35.81
CA SER A 757 -5.88 2.19 -35.16
C SER A 757 -7.10 2.32 -36.10
N GLY A 758 -8.31 2.12 -35.56
CA GLY A 758 -9.56 2.10 -36.33
C GLY A 758 -9.93 0.77 -36.98
N ARG A 759 -8.99 -0.19 -37.09
CA ARG A 759 -9.27 -1.52 -37.66
C ARG A 759 -10.17 -2.33 -36.73
N ARG A 760 -11.12 -3.07 -37.32
CA ARG A 760 -11.89 -4.10 -36.61
C ARG A 760 -11.03 -5.32 -36.35
N ILE A 761 -10.96 -5.72 -35.09
CA ILE A 761 -10.24 -6.90 -34.63
C ILE A 761 -11.15 -7.75 -33.74
N LYS A 762 -10.85 -9.04 -33.69
CA LYS A 762 -11.45 -9.95 -32.72
C LYS A 762 -10.36 -10.34 -31.76
N ILE A 763 -10.59 -10.24 -30.47
CA ILE A 763 -9.68 -10.76 -29.44
C ILE A 763 -10.41 -11.83 -28.65
N GLY A 764 -9.68 -12.72 -28.01
CA GLY A 764 -10.29 -13.65 -27.08
C GLY A 764 -9.35 -13.98 -25.96
N GLY A 765 -9.91 -14.05 -24.76
CA GLY A 765 -9.13 -14.14 -23.55
C GLY A 765 -9.99 -14.30 -22.31
N ILE A 766 -9.33 -14.46 -21.18
CA ILE A 766 -9.97 -14.59 -19.88
C ILE A 766 -10.13 -13.20 -19.27
N ILE A 767 -11.29 -12.92 -18.70
CA ILE A 767 -11.52 -11.66 -18.00
C ILE A 767 -10.79 -11.71 -16.66
N ASN A 768 -9.68 -10.96 -16.56
CA ASN A 768 -8.89 -10.87 -15.34
C ASN A 768 -9.51 -9.85 -14.37
N ARG A 769 -10.04 -8.74 -14.90
CA ARG A 769 -10.63 -7.67 -14.08
C ARG A 769 -11.72 -6.90 -14.81
N ILE A 770 -12.78 -6.50 -14.10
CA ILE A 770 -13.84 -5.63 -14.62
C ILE A 770 -13.92 -4.35 -13.78
N LYS A 771 -13.92 -3.19 -14.45
CA LYS A 771 -14.17 -1.87 -13.85
C LYS A 771 -15.38 -1.23 -14.52
N LYS A 772 -16.47 -1.07 -13.78
CA LYS A 772 -17.69 -0.39 -14.26
C LYS A 772 -17.56 1.13 -14.09
N ILE A 773 -17.96 1.89 -15.11
CA ILE A 773 -17.95 3.36 -15.15
C ILE A 773 -19.24 3.81 -15.85
N ASN A 774 -19.78 5.00 -15.57
CA ASN A 774 -20.92 5.54 -16.34
C ASN A 774 -20.43 6.57 -17.37
N THR A 775 -20.99 6.54 -18.59
CA THR A 775 -20.70 7.54 -19.63
C THR A 775 -21.29 8.91 -19.26
N ARG A 776 -20.86 10.00 -19.93
CA ARG A 776 -21.43 11.35 -19.79
C ARG A 776 -22.94 11.43 -20.08
N ASN A 777 -23.50 10.42 -20.76
CA ASN A 777 -24.92 10.29 -21.04
C ASN A 777 -25.65 9.44 -19.97
N GLY A 778 -24.98 9.09 -18.86
CA GLY A 778 -25.53 8.33 -17.73
C GLY A 778 -25.71 6.82 -17.97
N GLN A 779 -25.34 6.32 -19.14
CA GLN A 779 -25.45 4.91 -19.47
C GLN A 779 -24.18 4.14 -19.01
N PRO A 780 -24.31 2.93 -18.43
CA PRO A 780 -23.19 2.17 -17.88
C PRO A 780 -22.25 1.65 -18.97
N MET A 781 -20.95 1.77 -18.76
CA MET A 781 -19.87 1.23 -19.59
C MET A 781 -18.90 0.40 -18.75
N LEU A 782 -18.18 -0.53 -19.36
CA LEU A 782 -17.15 -1.33 -18.67
C LEU A 782 -15.77 -1.06 -19.25
N PHE A 783 -14.77 -1.01 -18.39
CA PHE A 783 -13.37 -1.22 -18.73
C PHE A 783 -12.99 -2.61 -18.25
N VAL A 784 -12.71 -3.51 -19.18
CA VAL A 784 -12.47 -4.93 -18.91
C VAL A 784 -11.05 -5.25 -19.31
N GLU A 785 -10.28 -5.79 -18.38
CA GLU A 785 -8.94 -6.33 -18.63
C GLU A 785 -9.10 -7.79 -19.08
N ILE A 786 -8.86 -8.03 -20.36
CA ILE A 786 -8.94 -9.35 -20.97
C ILE A 786 -7.52 -9.82 -21.25
N GLU A 787 -7.12 -10.92 -20.64
CA GLU A 787 -5.81 -11.51 -20.81
C GLU A 787 -5.87 -12.61 -21.87
N ASP A 788 -5.00 -12.56 -22.88
CA ASP A 788 -4.80 -13.65 -23.84
C ASP A 788 -3.45 -14.38 -23.56
N LEU A 789 -3.11 -15.40 -24.34
CA LEU A 789 -1.84 -16.14 -24.18
C LEU A 789 -0.58 -15.29 -24.43
N THR A 790 -0.73 -14.06 -24.90
CA THR A 790 0.34 -13.20 -25.41
C THR A 790 0.44 -11.82 -24.75
N GLY A 791 -0.57 -11.39 -23.99
CA GLY A 791 -0.63 -10.09 -23.32
C GLY A 791 -2.02 -9.77 -22.76
N ARG A 792 -2.19 -8.53 -22.30
CA ARG A 792 -3.45 -8.04 -21.70
C ARG A 792 -4.03 -6.89 -22.50
N PHE A 793 -5.33 -6.97 -22.77
CA PHE A 793 -6.11 -5.97 -23.47
C PHE A 793 -6.98 -5.18 -22.51
N GLU A 794 -6.95 -3.87 -22.63
CA GLU A 794 -7.98 -3.03 -22.03
C GLU A 794 -9.12 -2.86 -23.04
N THR A 795 -10.28 -3.41 -22.72
CA THR A 795 -11.48 -3.41 -23.56
C THR A 795 -12.54 -2.50 -22.97
N ILE A 796 -12.99 -1.53 -23.76
CA ILE A 796 -14.06 -0.61 -23.42
C ILE A 796 -15.37 -1.16 -23.98
N VAL A 797 -16.33 -1.43 -23.11
CA VAL A 797 -17.68 -1.89 -23.46
C VAL A 797 -18.62 -0.71 -23.34
N PHE A 798 -19.05 -0.16 -24.47
CA PHE A 798 -20.01 0.94 -24.50
C PHE A 798 -21.41 0.46 -24.10
N PRO A 799 -22.27 1.37 -23.63
CA PRO A 799 -23.54 0.98 -23.02
C PRO A 799 -24.47 0.20 -23.94
N LYS A 800 -24.59 0.59 -25.20
CA LYS A 800 -25.40 -0.12 -26.22
C LYS A 800 -24.98 -1.59 -26.35
N VAL A 801 -23.68 -1.87 -26.22
CA VAL A 801 -23.12 -3.23 -26.29
C VAL A 801 -23.27 -3.95 -24.96
N LEU A 802 -23.06 -3.24 -23.84
CA LEU A 802 -23.21 -3.78 -22.49
C LEU A 802 -24.64 -4.27 -22.22
N GLU A 803 -25.66 -3.51 -22.61
CA GLU A 803 -27.07 -3.90 -22.47
C GLU A 803 -27.37 -5.24 -23.15
N GLN A 804 -26.78 -5.47 -24.32
CA GLN A 804 -26.97 -6.70 -25.10
C GLN A 804 -26.11 -7.87 -24.61
N THR A 805 -25.11 -7.61 -23.75
CA THR A 805 -24.05 -8.60 -23.44
C THR A 805 -23.72 -8.73 -21.95
N ALA A 806 -24.53 -8.17 -21.06
CA ALA A 806 -24.31 -8.15 -19.61
C ALA A 806 -23.92 -9.51 -18.99
N PRO A 807 -24.51 -10.67 -19.36
CA PRO A 807 -24.16 -11.96 -18.76
C PRO A 807 -22.74 -12.44 -19.06
N ALA A 808 -22.12 -11.93 -20.13
CA ALA A 808 -20.79 -12.33 -20.58
C ALA A 808 -19.67 -11.73 -19.71
N TRP A 809 -19.94 -10.61 -19.02
CA TRP A 809 -18.94 -9.85 -18.28
C TRP A 809 -18.86 -10.29 -16.82
N GLN A 810 -18.12 -11.38 -16.56
CA GLN A 810 -17.78 -11.85 -15.21
C GLN A 810 -16.29 -12.20 -15.16
N GLU A 811 -15.64 -12.00 -14.02
CA GLU A 811 -14.25 -12.40 -13.84
C GLU A 811 -14.08 -13.91 -14.04
N ASP A 812 -12.91 -14.31 -14.53
CA ASP A 812 -12.54 -15.68 -14.91
C ASP A 812 -13.35 -16.30 -16.06
N LYS A 813 -14.32 -15.60 -16.67
CA LYS A 813 -14.96 -16.06 -17.92
C LYS A 813 -14.04 -15.88 -19.13
N ILE A 814 -14.07 -16.86 -20.01
CA ILE A 814 -13.40 -16.82 -21.30
C ILE A 814 -14.36 -16.23 -22.33
N VAL A 815 -13.94 -15.14 -22.96
CA VAL A 815 -14.77 -14.37 -23.89
C VAL A 815 -14.06 -14.12 -25.20
N LEU A 816 -14.84 -14.05 -26.28
CA LEU A 816 -14.41 -13.60 -27.59
C LEU A 816 -15.07 -12.25 -27.87
N VAL A 817 -14.25 -11.20 -27.95
CA VAL A 817 -14.69 -9.82 -28.14
C VAL A 817 -14.33 -9.36 -29.54
N SER A 818 -15.30 -8.87 -30.30
CA SER A 818 -15.05 -8.16 -31.56
C SER A 818 -15.17 -6.66 -31.30
N GLY A 819 -14.20 -5.87 -31.76
CA GLY A 819 -14.17 -4.44 -31.52
C GLY A 819 -13.20 -3.68 -32.42
N ARG A 820 -13.19 -2.36 -32.30
CA ARG A 820 -12.26 -1.49 -33.03
C ARG A 820 -11.08 -1.09 -32.15
N LEU A 821 -9.88 -1.12 -32.72
CA LEU A 821 -8.69 -0.63 -32.04
C LEU A 821 -8.73 0.91 -31.92
N SER A 822 -8.35 1.45 -30.77
CA SER A 822 -8.25 2.88 -30.51
C SER A 822 -6.97 3.21 -29.73
N ASP A 823 -6.29 4.29 -30.12
CA ASP A 823 -4.97 4.71 -29.62
C ASP A 823 -4.98 6.07 -28.89
N ARG A 824 -6.15 6.61 -28.58
CA ARG A 824 -6.37 7.99 -28.09
C ARG A 824 -5.68 8.39 -26.76
N ASP A 825 -4.98 7.50 -26.04
CA ASP A 825 -4.35 7.78 -24.72
C ASP A 825 -2.95 7.14 -24.53
N GLU A 826 -2.15 7.02 -25.59
CA GLU A 826 -0.83 6.33 -25.61
C GLU A 826 -0.84 4.81 -25.28
N ASN A 827 -1.94 4.28 -24.76
CA ASN A 827 -2.21 2.85 -24.53
C ASN A 827 -3.24 2.34 -25.56
N LEU A 828 -2.98 1.15 -26.11
CA LEU A 828 -3.88 0.47 -27.06
C LEU A 828 -5.11 -0.07 -26.33
N LYS A 829 -6.30 0.40 -26.74
CA LYS A 829 -7.60 -0.02 -26.18
C LYS A 829 -8.50 -0.58 -27.27
N ILE A 830 -9.43 -1.45 -26.89
CA ILE A 830 -10.39 -2.07 -27.82
C ILE A 830 -11.79 -1.57 -27.49
N LEU A 831 -12.43 -0.94 -28.46
CA LEU A 831 -13.83 -0.54 -28.37
C LEU A 831 -14.71 -1.74 -28.75
N CYS A 832 -15.28 -2.40 -27.76
CA CYS A 832 -16.10 -3.59 -27.93
C CYS A 832 -17.37 -3.26 -28.74
N GLU A 833 -17.59 -4.00 -29.83
CA GLU A 833 -18.80 -3.97 -30.65
C GLU A 833 -19.69 -5.19 -30.38
N SER A 834 -19.11 -6.35 -30.04
CA SER A 834 -19.84 -7.56 -29.63
C SER A 834 -18.96 -8.49 -28.77
N VAL A 835 -19.58 -9.30 -27.91
CA VAL A 835 -18.90 -10.34 -27.13
C VAL A 835 -19.68 -11.65 -27.18
N LYS A 836 -18.96 -12.76 -27.18
CA LYS A 836 -19.50 -14.11 -26.99
C LYS A 836 -18.73 -14.79 -25.87
N VAL A 837 -19.42 -15.46 -24.96
CA VAL A 837 -18.78 -16.36 -23.99
C VAL A 837 -18.37 -17.62 -24.75
N LEU A 838 -17.13 -18.04 -24.58
CA LEU A 838 -16.65 -19.31 -25.11
C LEU A 838 -16.98 -20.39 -24.09
N GLU A 839 -17.93 -21.27 -24.45
CA GLU A 839 -18.25 -22.50 -23.73
C GLU A 839 -17.29 -23.63 -24.12
#